data_AF-A0A8H5R7H1-F1
#
_entry.id   AF-A0A8H5R7H1-F1
#
_cell.length_a   1.000
_cell.length_b   1.000
_cell.length_c   1.000
_cell.angle_alpha   90.00
_cell.angle_beta   90.00
_cell.angle_gamma   90.00
#
_symmetry.space_group_name_H-M   'P 1'
#
loop_
_entity.id
_entity.type
_entity.pdbx_description
1 polymer ?
#
loop_
_entity_poly.entity_id
_entity_poly.type
_entity_poly.pdbx_seq_one_letter_code
_entity_poly.pdbx_strand_id
1 'polypeptide(L)'
;MAKNRAPTKTAPKYNLPPTLKVSCVLQINGEPFGGKELGITTSISTHLLAVRSPDKDSFLGFAIEFPLSPTGENTGFGNCHHVDFTTQRTITSNTWKLTVKFPRENIDITYRAASEEENARYPASKKHMTWVDVVLGKDATVYVQGFGMPYSNPGHPAEDWLRYPASTTVVGGLTLLDIIQQRHFSFLAARIESAMATRWSVASLAPKFDYGYGADQSWDMDRYMKQLHDVKGHRFQAAWSFETDDSHVTAMTQSIVQDFMWIQKFCLEMTTEMGYAYFVKHPGSRRSKRWLVIVRMDRGFWKNRKWSQACIQGTMKMVVHPGSDELPESWTEDISERWSARVCHDPREVRLLNRHGITEKDYVIRNRVSFEWDLQLHNAKRQVDAVCDFLPSAAPNRQFFRDKGLQVSELGGGREALMMSLHRDLLRGEGFWKTMMAADSDMDKTGGHMGNPNTGGQREQLALPMLPSVNFLKDGDKSGWADTLFSEVSDADQRPLRYYLSNRPLGFGIFTNGPSTDNASIFPVAVLAMHTHVGTVMASAPTPTAVSKFASDLHTASRSAVSKYNIGKSHESSCRAALIIRGFQLQVECDAFKCLLQHPLVGDEAAGDDEWGVKLDWKLHLSATFWLFTCLGSESLPPLHKEDANILHYFQDVLAKSDIFARLLERVSSKIPWEEYVAGETVSDTEIMKLMEMIIEVADIVCTTPSLAHTEDHLKKWKVERARGIAIDEAGGMSRGDLYSIWGNTLLPCFLAGDEEFVPLEVKSYHDKDAQGNFRNRFGNDARKSALEFLVATGWPVYCVRG
;
A
#
# COMPACT_ATOMS: atom_id res chain seq x y z
N MET A 1 16.83 33.82 -39.54
CA MET A 1 15.41 33.63 -39.16
C MET A 1 15.36 33.14 -37.73
N ALA A 2 14.83 33.97 -36.83
CA ALA A 2 14.85 33.76 -35.39
C ALA A 2 13.96 32.57 -34.97
N LYS A 3 14.54 31.64 -34.20
CA LYS A 3 13.78 30.60 -33.49
C LYS A 3 13.05 31.26 -32.32
N ASN A 4 11.74 31.44 -32.44
CA ASN A 4 10.87 31.78 -31.31
C ASN A 4 10.91 30.63 -30.29
N ARG A 5 11.71 30.77 -29.24
CA ARG A 5 11.56 29.98 -28.01
C ARG A 5 10.30 30.48 -27.31
N ALA A 6 9.21 29.73 -27.45
CA ALA A 6 8.03 29.93 -26.63
C ALA A 6 8.39 29.68 -25.15
N PRO A 7 7.89 30.51 -24.20
CA PRO A 7 8.24 30.39 -22.80
C PRO A 7 7.70 29.08 -22.24
N THR A 8 8.59 28.27 -21.67
CA THR A 8 8.22 27.18 -20.77
C THR A 8 7.43 27.81 -19.62
N LYS A 9 6.14 27.48 -19.49
CA LYS A 9 5.36 27.85 -18.30
C LYS A 9 5.96 27.11 -17.11
N THR A 10 6.95 27.76 -16.50
CA THR A 10 7.47 27.40 -15.19
C THR A 10 6.34 27.54 -14.17
N ALA A 11 6.41 26.78 -13.07
CA ALA A 11 5.52 26.93 -11.92
C ALA A 11 5.29 28.42 -11.62
N PRO A 12 4.09 28.84 -11.17
CA PRO A 12 3.86 30.24 -10.80
C PRO A 12 5.03 30.71 -9.93
N LYS A 13 5.82 31.66 -10.44
CA LYS A 13 6.93 32.26 -9.71
C LYS A 13 6.36 33.17 -8.64
N TYR A 14 5.83 32.57 -7.59
CA TYR A 14 5.69 33.28 -6.34
C TYR A 14 7.13 33.59 -5.90
N ASN A 15 7.48 34.88 -5.81
CA ASN A 15 8.74 35.31 -5.20
C ASN A 15 8.67 35.06 -3.69
N LEU A 16 8.62 33.78 -3.30
CA LEU A 16 8.50 33.35 -1.92
C LEU A 16 9.87 33.43 -1.25
N PRO A 17 9.96 33.95 -0.03
CA PRO A 17 11.14 33.78 0.79
C PRO A 17 11.45 32.28 0.97
N PRO A 18 12.72 31.90 1.20
CA PRO A 18 13.05 30.52 1.59
C PRO A 18 12.32 30.12 2.88
N THR A 19 12.01 28.83 3.01
CA THR A 19 11.54 28.24 4.28
C THR A 19 12.50 28.61 5.41
N LEU A 20 11.94 28.92 6.59
CA LEU A 20 12.69 29.40 7.73
C LEU A 20 12.59 28.39 8.89
N LYS A 21 13.74 28.02 9.45
CA LYS A 21 13.88 27.31 10.74
C LYS A 21 14.79 28.15 11.64
N VAL A 22 14.30 28.57 12.80
CA VAL A 22 15.06 29.41 13.76
C VAL A 22 15.00 28.75 15.12
N SER A 23 16.16 28.47 15.72
CA SER A 23 16.24 27.99 17.10
C SER A 23 15.59 29.00 18.05
N CYS A 24 14.79 28.51 18.98
CA CYS A 24 14.08 29.34 19.94
C CYS A 24 13.95 28.62 21.28
N VAL A 25 13.55 29.34 22.31
CA VAL A 25 13.08 28.82 23.58
C VAL A 25 11.59 29.11 23.67
N LEU A 26 10.79 28.12 24.07
CA LEU A 26 9.38 28.33 24.38
C LEU A 26 9.27 28.72 25.86
N GLN A 27 8.65 29.86 26.15
CA GLN A 27 8.48 30.37 27.51
C GLN A 27 7.11 29.94 28.04
N ILE A 28 7.08 29.23 29.16
CA ILE A 28 5.85 28.68 29.76
C ILE A 28 5.80 29.10 31.23
N ASN A 29 4.82 29.93 31.60
CA ASN A 29 4.66 30.42 32.97
C ASN A 29 5.93 31.03 33.59
N GLY A 30 6.80 31.64 32.77
CA GLY A 30 8.08 32.19 33.26
C GLY A 30 9.25 31.19 33.27
N GLU A 31 9.04 29.93 32.90
CA GLU A 31 10.07 28.90 32.78
C GLU A 31 10.44 28.61 31.31
N PRO A 32 11.73 28.38 30.98
CA PRO A 32 12.14 28.03 29.63
C PRO A 32 11.92 26.54 29.34
N PHE A 33 11.36 26.23 28.17
CA PHE A 33 11.22 24.89 27.64
C PHE A 33 11.94 24.74 26.29
N GLY A 34 12.76 23.69 26.19
CA GLY A 34 13.61 23.47 25.03
C GLY A 34 14.82 24.42 24.98
N GLY A 35 15.28 24.74 23.77
CA GLY A 35 16.38 25.68 23.56
C GLY A 35 17.79 25.10 23.71
N LYS A 36 17.98 23.79 23.47
CA LYS A 36 19.30 23.15 23.41
C LYS A 36 20.30 23.93 22.56
N GLU A 37 19.90 24.41 21.37
CA GLU A 37 20.77 25.19 20.47
C GLU A 37 21.05 26.63 20.97
N LEU A 38 20.33 27.08 21.99
CA LEU A 38 20.58 28.35 22.69
C LEU A 38 21.41 28.14 23.97
N GLY A 39 21.90 26.92 24.19
CA GLY A 39 22.79 26.56 25.28
C GLY A 39 22.09 26.28 26.61
N ILE A 40 20.76 26.15 26.62
CA ILE A 40 20.03 25.68 27.81
C ILE A 40 20.44 24.22 28.07
N THR A 41 20.66 23.88 29.34
CA THR A 41 20.97 22.52 29.79
C THR A 41 19.74 21.61 29.68
N THR A 42 19.39 21.26 28.44
CA THR A 42 18.29 20.36 28.08
C THR A 42 18.65 19.55 26.85
N SER A 43 18.04 18.37 26.72
CA SER A 43 18.13 17.53 25.52
C SER A 43 17.08 17.91 24.45
N ILE A 44 16.12 18.78 24.81
CA ILE A 44 14.99 19.16 23.96
C ILE A 44 15.35 20.36 23.09
N SER A 45 15.13 20.23 21.78
CA SER A 45 15.34 21.30 20.82
C SER A 45 14.00 21.91 20.40
N THR A 46 13.98 23.23 20.23
CA THR A 46 12.75 23.97 19.87
C THR A 46 13.02 24.98 18.77
N HIS A 47 12.16 25.01 17.77
CA HIS A 47 12.37 25.80 16.56
C HIS A 47 11.10 26.50 16.10
N LEU A 48 11.18 27.79 15.77
CA LEU A 48 10.16 28.47 14.98
C LEU A 48 10.30 28.08 13.51
N LEU A 49 9.17 27.80 12.87
CA LEU A 49 9.06 27.35 11.49
C LEU A 49 8.20 28.33 10.68
N ALA A 50 8.68 28.69 9.50
CA ALA A 50 7.82 29.22 8.45
C ALA A 50 8.07 28.41 7.18
N VAL A 51 7.20 27.43 6.94
CA VAL A 51 7.27 26.52 5.80
C VAL A 51 6.56 27.19 4.63
N ARG A 52 7.29 27.31 3.51
CA ARG A 52 6.81 27.94 2.28
C ARG A 52 7.03 27.00 1.12
N SER A 53 5.95 26.66 0.45
CA SER A 53 6.00 25.85 -0.76
C SER A 53 4.85 26.24 -1.68
N PRO A 54 5.07 26.25 -3.00
CA PRO A 54 3.99 26.34 -3.98
C PRO A 54 3.26 25.00 -4.18
N ASP A 55 3.81 23.88 -3.69
CA ASP A 55 3.34 22.52 -3.96
C ASP A 55 2.78 21.81 -2.71
N LYS A 56 2.61 22.54 -1.60
CA LYS A 56 1.95 22.09 -0.37
C LYS A 56 1.53 23.28 0.47
N ASP A 57 0.68 23.05 1.47
CA ASP A 57 0.26 24.11 2.37
C ASP A 57 1.45 24.74 3.12
N SER A 58 1.54 26.07 2.97
CA SER A 58 2.47 26.89 3.71
C SER A 58 1.89 27.25 5.08
N PHE A 59 2.73 27.24 6.12
CA PHE A 59 2.28 27.51 7.50
C PHE A 59 3.37 28.21 8.33
N LEU A 60 2.92 28.91 9.36
CA LEU A 60 3.74 29.30 10.51
C LEU A 60 3.52 28.29 11.64
N GLY A 61 4.53 28.07 12.44
CA GLY A 61 4.42 27.13 13.55
C GLY A 61 5.70 27.04 14.35
N PHE A 62 5.74 26.05 15.22
CA PHE A 62 6.94 25.66 15.93
C PHE A 62 7.09 24.14 15.95
N ALA A 63 8.32 23.67 16.16
CA ALA A 63 8.60 22.26 16.36
C ALA A 63 9.35 22.03 17.65
N ILE A 64 9.04 20.91 18.30
CA ILE A 64 9.73 20.37 19.45
C ILE A 64 10.37 19.05 19.01
N GLU A 65 11.68 18.93 19.21
CA GLU A 65 12.45 17.73 18.87
C GLU A 65 12.90 17.06 20.18
N PHE A 66 12.49 15.81 20.35
CA PHE A 66 12.77 14.98 21.50
C PHE A 66 13.83 13.92 21.12
N PRO A 67 14.81 13.62 21.98
CA PRO A 67 15.80 12.58 21.68
C PRO A 67 15.14 11.20 21.64
N LEU A 68 15.54 10.36 20.69
CA LEU A 68 15.22 8.93 20.70
C LEU A 68 16.31 8.16 21.46
N SER A 69 15.97 6.98 21.98
CA SER A 69 16.97 6.13 22.64
C SER A 69 18.03 5.66 21.63
N PRO A 70 19.33 5.80 21.94
CA PRO A 70 20.41 5.25 21.11
C PRO A 70 20.43 3.71 21.10
N THR A 71 19.71 3.07 22.03
CA THR A 71 19.56 1.60 22.12
C THR A 71 18.17 1.14 21.68
N GLY A 72 17.37 2.00 21.05
CA GLY A 72 16.00 1.69 20.60
C GLY A 72 15.93 0.44 19.71
N GLU A 73 16.89 0.29 18.81
CA GLU A 73 17.02 -0.91 17.99
C GLU A 73 17.32 -2.15 18.85
N ASN A 74 18.31 -2.06 19.76
CA ASN A 74 18.76 -3.17 20.61
C ASN A 74 17.71 -3.66 21.59
N THR A 75 16.81 -2.76 21.99
CA THR A 75 15.68 -3.09 22.86
C THR A 75 14.50 -3.68 22.09
N GLY A 76 14.51 -3.65 20.75
CA GLY A 76 13.43 -4.13 19.90
C GLY A 76 12.32 -3.11 19.64
N PHE A 77 12.50 -1.84 19.98
CA PHE A 77 11.53 -0.79 19.61
C PHE A 77 11.53 -0.56 18.09
N GLY A 78 12.72 -0.57 17.50
CA GLY A 78 12.98 -0.29 16.09
C GLY A 78 13.59 1.10 15.85
N ASN A 79 14.04 1.33 14.62
CA ASN A 79 14.61 2.59 14.15
C ASN A 79 13.51 3.50 13.58
N CYS A 80 13.49 4.76 13.99
CA CYS A 80 12.62 5.77 13.40
C CYS A 80 13.37 6.54 12.32
N HIS A 81 12.64 7.03 11.32
CA HIS A 81 13.23 7.71 10.17
C HIS A 81 12.60 9.09 9.97
N HIS A 82 13.30 9.96 9.24
CA HIS A 82 12.75 11.21 8.75
C HIS A 82 13.18 11.45 7.31
N VAL A 83 12.50 12.37 6.64
CA VAL A 83 12.83 12.75 5.26
C VAL A 83 13.90 13.84 5.26
N ASP A 84 15.02 13.57 4.60
CA ASP A 84 15.92 14.63 4.18
C ASP A 84 15.35 15.29 2.92
N PHE A 85 14.79 16.50 3.08
CA PHE A 85 14.20 17.24 1.97
C PHE A 85 15.21 17.72 0.92
N THR A 86 16.52 17.67 1.21
CA THR A 86 17.59 18.01 0.26
C THR A 86 17.79 16.87 -0.74
N THR A 87 17.89 15.64 -0.24
CA THR A 87 18.09 14.44 -1.06
C THR A 87 16.79 13.76 -1.46
N GLN A 88 15.67 14.14 -0.85
CA GLN A 88 14.35 13.48 -0.96
C GLN A 88 14.41 12.00 -0.60
N ARG A 89 15.21 11.66 0.41
CA ARG A 89 15.39 10.29 0.88
C ARG A 89 15.06 10.17 2.36
N THR A 90 14.65 8.96 2.72
CA THR A 90 14.41 8.58 4.11
C THR A 90 15.75 8.24 4.78
N ILE A 91 16.01 8.83 5.94
CA ILE A 91 17.22 8.60 6.73
C ILE A 91 16.88 8.32 8.19
N THR A 92 17.68 7.49 8.84
CA THR A 92 17.50 7.15 10.26
C THR A 92 17.60 8.41 11.12
N SER A 93 16.70 8.52 12.10
CA SER A 93 16.60 9.66 12.99
C SER A 93 17.02 9.31 14.41
N ASN A 94 17.76 10.21 15.06
CA ASN A 94 18.07 10.18 16.49
C ASN A 94 17.11 11.05 17.32
N THR A 95 16.17 11.71 16.66
CA THR A 95 15.17 12.56 17.29
C THR A 95 13.78 12.28 16.73
N TRP A 96 12.78 12.49 17.56
CA TRP A 96 11.39 12.50 17.16
C TRP A 96 10.87 13.93 17.20
N LYS A 97 10.08 14.33 16.20
CA LYS A 97 9.70 15.72 15.99
C LYS A 97 8.18 15.87 16.05
N LEU A 98 7.73 16.72 16.97
CA LEU A 98 6.37 17.25 17.03
C LEU A 98 6.34 18.62 16.36
N THR A 99 5.40 18.86 15.44
CA THR A 99 5.25 20.17 14.80
C THR A 99 3.86 20.72 15.04
N VAL A 100 3.76 21.88 15.70
CA VAL A 100 2.52 22.61 15.91
C VAL A 100 2.41 23.69 14.83
N LYS A 101 1.37 23.59 14.00
CA LYS A 101 1.06 24.52 12.91
C LYS A 101 -0.01 25.50 13.41
N PHE A 102 0.28 26.78 13.30
CA PHE A 102 -0.66 27.83 13.65
C PHE A 102 -1.66 28.05 12.50
N PRO A 103 -2.91 28.44 12.82
CA PRO A 103 -3.89 28.82 11.81
C PRO A 103 -3.40 30.07 11.05
N ARG A 104 -3.80 30.18 9.77
CA ARG A 104 -3.46 31.34 8.93
C ARG A 104 -4.30 32.58 9.27
N GLU A 105 -5.48 32.37 9.82
CA GLU A 105 -6.47 33.40 10.14
C GLU A 105 -6.68 33.44 11.65
N ASN A 106 -7.18 34.55 12.19
CA ASN A 106 -7.44 34.74 13.62
C ASN A 106 -6.21 34.50 14.51
N ILE A 107 -5.07 35.04 14.09
CA ILE A 107 -3.79 35.01 14.81
C ILE A 107 -3.24 36.43 14.91
N ASP A 108 -2.83 36.84 16.11
CA ASP A 108 -2.08 38.07 16.34
C ASP A 108 -0.62 37.71 16.68
N ILE A 109 0.33 38.44 16.08
CA ILE A 109 1.76 38.18 16.24
C ILE A 109 2.46 39.50 16.55
N THR A 110 3.11 39.56 17.71
CA THR A 110 3.92 40.71 18.11
C THR A 110 5.39 40.35 18.25
N TYR A 111 6.26 41.32 17.94
CA TYR A 111 7.72 41.15 17.99
C TYR A 111 8.33 42.22 18.89
N ARG A 112 9.34 41.84 19.66
CA ARG A 112 10.12 42.76 20.51
C ARG A 112 11.57 42.31 20.61
N ALA A 113 12.53 43.20 20.39
CA ALA A 113 13.93 42.91 20.66
C ALA A 113 14.16 42.51 22.14
N ALA A 114 14.94 41.46 22.37
CA ALA A 114 15.34 41.08 23.72
C ALA A 114 16.36 42.07 24.28
N SER A 115 16.19 42.45 25.55
CA SER A 115 17.13 43.30 26.29
C SER A 115 18.47 42.61 26.53
N GLU A 116 19.51 43.38 26.86
CA GLU A 116 20.83 42.82 27.18
C GLU A 116 20.79 41.83 28.35
N GLU A 117 19.97 42.10 29.37
CA GLU A 117 19.78 41.20 30.51
C GLU A 117 19.12 39.88 30.11
N GLU A 118 18.13 39.91 29.22
CA GLU A 118 17.46 38.71 28.71
C GLU A 118 18.40 37.89 27.82
N ASN A 119 19.20 38.55 26.97
CA ASN A 119 20.21 37.88 26.15
C ASN A 119 21.29 37.22 27.00
N ALA A 120 21.69 37.85 28.12
CA ALA A 120 22.72 37.33 29.02
C ALA A 120 22.30 36.04 29.77
N ARG A 121 21.00 35.74 29.85
CA ARG A 121 20.48 34.51 30.49
C ARG A 121 20.78 33.23 29.70
N TYR A 122 21.18 33.34 28.43
CA TYR A 122 21.39 32.18 27.56
C TYR A 122 22.86 32.08 27.13
N PRO A 123 23.53 30.95 27.39
CA PRO A 123 24.99 30.85 27.26
C PRO A 123 25.48 30.75 25.81
N ALA A 124 24.61 30.45 24.84
CA ALA A 124 24.96 30.55 23.42
C ALA A 124 24.85 32.02 22.98
N SER A 125 25.99 32.69 22.86
CA SER A 125 26.19 34.11 22.54
C SER A 125 25.65 34.53 21.16
N LYS A 126 24.33 34.55 20.98
CA LYS A 126 23.69 35.16 19.81
C LYS A 126 23.31 36.60 20.14
N LYS A 127 24.06 37.56 19.58
CA LYS A 127 23.98 39.00 19.88
C LYS A 127 22.62 39.66 19.60
N HIS A 128 21.71 38.97 18.91
CA HIS A 128 20.40 39.50 18.56
C HIS A 128 19.33 38.40 18.71
N MET A 129 18.53 38.49 19.77
CA MET A 129 17.35 37.66 19.98
C MET A 129 16.08 38.51 19.95
N THR A 130 14.96 37.87 19.59
CA THR A 130 13.66 38.52 19.45
C THR A 130 12.62 37.71 20.21
N TRP A 131 11.85 38.39 21.05
CA TRP A 131 10.59 37.88 21.57
C TRP A 131 9.54 37.87 20.46
N VAL A 132 8.91 36.72 20.28
CA VAL A 132 7.78 36.50 19.37
C VAL A 132 6.63 36.00 20.21
N ASP A 133 5.58 36.80 20.31
CA ASP A 133 4.34 36.42 20.99
C ASP A 133 3.28 36.12 19.94
N VAL A 134 2.57 35.01 20.13
CA VAL A 134 1.51 34.54 19.24
C VAL A 134 0.25 34.36 20.06
N VAL A 135 -0.80 35.10 19.71
CA VAL A 135 -2.12 35.00 20.35
C VAL A 135 -3.14 34.47 19.35
N LEU A 136 -3.78 33.35 19.69
CA LEU A 136 -4.81 32.72 18.89
C LEU A 136 -6.19 33.27 19.28
N GLY A 137 -6.99 33.61 18.28
CA GLY A 137 -8.39 33.99 18.46
C GLY A 137 -9.24 32.87 19.07
N LYS A 138 -10.44 33.23 19.54
CA LYS A 138 -11.35 32.35 20.28
C LYS A 138 -11.64 31.02 19.56
N ASP A 139 -11.84 31.08 18.24
CA ASP A 139 -12.22 29.91 17.42
C ASP A 139 -11.02 29.33 16.64
N ALA A 140 -9.80 29.83 16.88
CA ALA A 140 -8.61 29.48 16.12
C ALA A 140 -7.88 28.27 16.74
N THR A 141 -7.91 27.11 16.08
CA THR A 141 -7.27 25.89 16.59
C THR A 141 -5.93 25.61 15.90
N VAL A 142 -4.97 25.07 16.66
CA VAL A 142 -3.72 24.57 16.08
C VAL A 142 -3.92 23.21 15.42
N TYR A 143 -3.08 22.92 14.44
CA TYR A 143 -2.93 21.57 13.88
C TYR A 143 -1.61 20.98 14.33
N VAL A 144 -1.59 19.73 14.78
CA VAL A 144 -0.40 19.11 15.36
C VAL A 144 0.03 17.90 14.55
N GLN A 145 1.20 18.01 13.93
CA GLN A 145 1.84 16.94 13.20
C GLN A 145 2.78 16.15 14.11
N GLY A 146 2.70 14.81 14.03
CA GLY A 146 3.49 13.86 14.80
C GLY A 146 2.81 13.39 16.08
N PHE A 147 1.69 13.99 16.51
CA PHE A 147 1.02 13.61 17.76
C PHE A 147 0.55 12.15 17.75
N GLY A 148 0.67 11.46 18.88
CA GLY A 148 0.23 10.07 19.05
C GLY A 148 1.13 9.00 18.39
N MET A 149 2.21 9.41 17.71
CA MET A 149 3.17 8.48 17.11
C MET A 149 3.91 7.66 18.19
N PRO A 150 4.26 6.39 17.93
CA PRO A 150 4.99 5.57 18.90
C PRO A 150 6.33 6.21 19.30
N TYR A 151 6.63 6.21 20.60
CA TYR A 151 7.88 6.76 21.13
C TYR A 151 8.43 5.89 22.26
N SER A 152 9.75 5.74 22.31
CA SER A 152 10.46 5.00 23.36
C SER A 152 11.81 5.65 23.65
N ASN A 153 12.00 6.08 24.89
CA ASN A 153 13.30 6.50 25.40
C ASN A 153 13.42 6.20 26.92
N PRO A 154 13.61 4.91 27.28
CA PRO A 154 13.67 4.46 28.67
C PRO A 154 14.59 5.32 29.54
N GLY A 155 14.00 5.89 30.60
CA GLY A 155 14.71 6.72 31.58
C GLY A 155 14.81 8.20 31.22
N HIS A 156 14.31 8.63 30.06
CA HIS A 156 14.21 10.04 29.70
C HIS A 156 12.80 10.59 30.02
N PRO A 157 12.67 11.79 30.63
CA PRO A 157 11.35 12.35 31.01
C PRO A 157 10.34 12.45 29.85
N ALA A 158 10.84 12.67 28.63
CA ALA A 158 10.01 12.73 27.43
C ALA A 158 9.20 11.46 27.14
N GLU A 159 9.59 10.30 27.68
CA GLU A 159 8.82 9.07 27.50
C GLU A 159 7.43 9.19 28.11
N ASP A 160 7.32 9.67 29.35
CA ASP A 160 6.03 9.84 30.01
C ASP A 160 5.26 11.04 29.45
N TRP A 161 5.97 12.08 28.99
CA TRP A 161 5.34 13.24 28.34
C TRP A 161 4.63 12.88 27.04
N LEU A 162 5.20 11.96 26.26
CA LEU A 162 4.67 11.57 24.95
C LEU A 162 3.70 10.39 25.03
N ARG A 163 3.89 9.48 25.98
CA ARG A 163 2.95 8.36 26.22
C ARG A 163 1.69 8.81 26.95
N TYR A 164 1.80 9.79 27.85
CA TYR A 164 0.69 10.28 28.66
C TYR A 164 0.56 11.81 28.59
N PRO A 165 0.30 12.36 27.39
CA PRO A 165 0.41 13.80 27.11
C PRO A 165 -0.57 14.69 27.88
N ALA A 166 -1.66 14.13 28.41
CA ALA A 166 -2.69 14.84 29.17
C ALA A 166 -2.57 14.70 30.70
N SER A 167 -1.66 13.86 31.21
CA SER A 167 -1.55 13.59 32.65
C SER A 167 -0.16 13.83 33.23
N THR A 168 0.89 13.78 32.41
CA THR A 168 2.27 14.00 32.89
C THR A 168 2.65 15.47 32.75
N THR A 169 3.04 16.10 33.85
CA THR A 169 3.56 17.47 33.85
C THR A 169 4.94 17.54 33.17
N VAL A 170 5.09 18.53 32.29
CA VAL A 170 6.32 18.81 31.54
C VAL A 170 7.10 19.94 32.20
N VAL A 171 6.47 21.11 32.34
CA VAL A 171 7.10 22.35 32.83
C VAL A 171 6.02 23.33 33.30
N GLY A 172 6.31 24.18 34.31
CA GLY A 172 5.37 25.18 34.80
C GLY A 172 4.01 24.64 35.26
N GLY A 173 3.95 23.38 35.69
CA GLY A 173 2.70 22.70 36.09
C GLY A 173 1.80 22.23 34.93
N LEU A 174 2.21 22.45 33.67
CA LEU A 174 1.43 22.11 32.48
C LEU A 174 1.84 20.76 31.90
N THR A 175 0.87 20.03 31.33
CA THR A 175 1.11 18.82 30.55
C THR A 175 1.52 19.15 29.11
N LEU A 176 2.01 18.17 28.33
CA LEU A 176 2.38 18.41 26.93
C LEU A 176 1.15 18.89 26.12
N LEU A 177 -0.01 18.30 26.38
CA LEU A 177 -1.26 18.70 25.74
C LEU A 177 -1.65 20.13 26.11
N ASP A 178 -1.57 20.49 27.41
CA ASP A 178 -1.83 21.86 27.86
C ASP A 178 -0.93 22.85 27.12
N ILE A 179 0.35 22.52 26.96
CA ILE A 179 1.35 23.38 26.29
C ILE A 179 0.98 23.61 24.83
N ILE A 180 0.52 22.58 24.12
CA ILE A 180 0.19 22.64 22.69
C ILE A 180 -1.16 23.35 22.45
N GLN A 181 -2.11 23.21 23.37
CA GLN A 181 -3.45 23.79 23.27
C GLN A 181 -3.55 25.22 23.81
N GLN A 182 -2.44 25.82 24.25
CA GLN A 182 -2.42 27.22 24.69
C GLN A 182 -2.96 28.16 23.62
N ARG A 183 -3.54 29.26 24.06
CA ARG A 183 -3.97 30.36 23.17
C ARG A 183 -2.90 31.44 23.05
N HIS A 184 -1.94 31.48 23.96
CA HIS A 184 -0.82 32.42 23.93
C HIS A 184 0.48 31.63 23.99
N PHE A 185 1.35 31.87 23.03
CA PHE A 185 2.70 31.31 22.98
C PHE A 185 3.72 32.44 22.97
N SER A 186 4.74 32.33 23.82
CA SER A 186 5.84 33.29 23.88
C SER A 186 7.15 32.57 23.55
N PHE A 187 7.86 33.05 22.54
CA PHE A 187 9.13 32.47 22.09
C PHE A 187 10.26 33.49 22.17
N LEU A 188 11.43 33.05 22.62
CA LEU A 188 12.66 33.81 22.45
C LEU A 188 13.48 33.20 21.29
N ALA A 189 13.50 33.88 20.16
CA ALA A 189 14.07 33.39 18.91
C ALA A 189 15.46 33.97 18.62
N ALA A 190 16.37 33.13 18.12
CA ALA A 190 17.75 33.48 17.79
C ALA A 190 17.91 34.25 16.47
N ARG A 191 17.29 35.43 16.37
CA ARG A 191 17.36 36.30 15.20
C ARG A 191 16.99 37.74 15.55
N ILE A 192 17.42 38.69 14.72
CA ILE A 192 17.07 40.12 14.85
C ILE A 192 15.59 40.39 14.50
N GLU A 193 14.99 41.36 15.19
CA GLU A 193 13.55 41.65 15.17
C GLU A 193 13.03 41.96 13.77
N SER A 194 13.67 42.89 13.06
CA SER A 194 13.24 43.30 11.71
C SER A 194 13.20 42.13 10.72
N ALA A 195 14.17 41.22 10.82
CA ALA A 195 14.23 40.02 9.99
C ALA A 195 13.18 38.99 10.41
N MET A 196 12.83 38.90 11.70
CA MET A 196 11.75 38.04 12.18
C MET A 196 10.38 38.55 11.74
N ALA A 197 10.07 39.82 11.95
CA ALA A 197 8.80 40.43 11.55
C ALA A 197 8.55 40.31 10.03
N THR A 198 9.61 40.45 9.23
CA THR A 198 9.50 40.33 7.76
C THR A 198 9.39 38.88 7.30
N ARG A 199 10.16 37.95 7.91
CA ARG A 199 10.31 36.56 7.41
C ARG A 199 9.56 35.50 8.21
N TRP A 200 8.85 35.86 9.27
CA TRP A 200 8.03 34.93 10.06
C TRP A 200 6.66 35.57 10.29
N SER A 201 5.96 35.91 9.20
CA SER A 201 4.64 36.56 9.24
C SER A 201 3.67 35.87 8.28
N VAL A 202 2.37 35.98 8.53
CA VAL A 202 1.34 35.35 7.67
C VAL A 202 1.43 35.87 6.23
N ALA A 203 1.72 37.18 6.07
CA ALA A 203 1.92 37.81 4.77
C ALA A 203 3.08 37.24 3.96
N SER A 204 4.01 36.53 4.60
CA SER A 204 5.15 35.89 3.95
C SER A 204 4.90 34.46 3.45
N LEU A 205 3.72 33.89 3.72
CA LEU A 205 3.33 32.54 3.28
C LEU A 205 2.85 32.55 1.82
N ALA A 206 2.98 31.40 1.14
CA ALA A 206 2.32 31.22 -0.15
C ALA A 206 0.79 31.19 0.02
N PRO A 207 -0.02 31.40 -1.04
CA PRO A 207 -1.47 31.16 -1.01
C PRO A 207 -1.83 29.76 -0.47
N LYS A 208 -3.09 29.56 -0.07
CA LYS A 208 -3.59 28.21 0.26
C LYS A 208 -3.38 27.29 -0.95
N PHE A 209 -2.89 26.08 -0.70
CA PHE A 209 -2.53 25.17 -1.77
C PHE A 209 -3.75 24.36 -2.21
N ASP A 210 -3.85 24.15 -3.53
CA ASP A 210 -4.82 23.25 -4.14
C ASP A 210 -4.17 22.58 -5.35
N TYR A 211 -4.36 21.28 -5.49
CA TYR A 211 -3.91 20.52 -6.65
C TYR A 211 -4.70 20.88 -7.92
N GLY A 212 -5.95 21.32 -7.77
CA GLY A 212 -6.82 21.77 -8.86
C GLY A 212 -7.60 20.67 -9.58
N TYR A 213 -7.81 19.51 -8.92
CA TYR A 213 -8.53 18.36 -9.49
C TYR A 213 -9.93 18.15 -8.90
N GLY A 214 -10.39 19.06 -8.02
CA GLY A 214 -11.69 18.97 -7.35
C GLY A 214 -11.75 17.88 -6.28
N ALA A 215 -12.93 17.71 -5.67
CA ALA A 215 -13.13 16.77 -4.57
C ALA A 215 -13.52 15.34 -5.01
N ASP A 216 -14.15 15.20 -6.19
CA ASP A 216 -14.54 13.88 -6.69
C ASP A 216 -13.38 13.19 -7.41
N GLN A 217 -12.89 12.11 -6.79
CA GLN A 217 -11.77 11.29 -7.26
C GLN A 217 -12.20 9.86 -7.65
N SER A 218 -13.50 9.59 -7.76
CA SER A 218 -14.05 8.31 -8.21
C SER A 218 -13.54 7.89 -9.61
N TRP A 219 -13.80 6.65 -10.04
CA TRP A 219 -13.42 6.26 -11.39
C TRP A 219 -14.38 6.82 -12.45
N ASP A 220 -13.95 7.87 -13.16
CA ASP A 220 -14.70 8.47 -14.28
C ASP A 220 -13.75 8.84 -15.42
N MET A 221 -13.88 8.11 -16.54
CA MET A 221 -13.00 8.28 -17.70
C MET A 221 -13.12 9.65 -18.35
N ASP A 222 -14.34 10.19 -18.48
CA ASP A 222 -14.58 11.46 -19.16
C ASP A 222 -14.04 12.63 -18.34
N ARG A 223 -14.24 12.59 -17.03
CA ARG A 223 -13.64 13.55 -16.10
C ARG A 223 -12.12 13.51 -16.19
N TYR A 224 -11.51 12.32 -16.12
CA TYR A 224 -10.06 12.22 -16.18
C TYR A 224 -9.48 12.67 -17.52
N MET A 225 -10.16 12.38 -18.63
CA MET A 225 -9.77 12.89 -19.95
C MET A 225 -9.84 14.42 -20.02
N LYS A 226 -10.90 15.01 -19.46
CA LYS A 226 -11.04 16.46 -19.35
C LYS A 226 -9.96 17.08 -18.47
N GLN A 227 -9.70 16.52 -17.28
CA GLN A 227 -8.65 16.98 -16.38
C GLN A 227 -7.25 16.90 -17.01
N LEU A 228 -6.95 15.82 -17.73
CA LEU A 228 -5.68 15.68 -18.47
C LEU A 228 -5.49 16.80 -19.52
N HIS A 229 -6.57 17.29 -20.10
CA HIS A 229 -6.53 18.39 -21.06
C HIS A 229 -6.44 19.77 -20.39
N ASP A 230 -7.24 20.00 -19.36
CA ASP A 230 -7.46 21.32 -18.76
C ASP A 230 -6.42 21.66 -17.67
N VAL A 231 -5.99 20.66 -16.90
CA VAL A 231 -5.18 20.83 -15.67
C VAL A 231 -3.70 20.54 -15.93
N LYS A 232 -3.04 21.41 -16.70
CA LYS A 232 -1.63 21.28 -17.09
C LYS A 232 -0.69 22.10 -16.20
N GLY A 233 0.56 21.63 -16.06
CA GLY A 233 1.57 22.42 -15.35
C GLY A 233 2.88 21.68 -15.08
N HIS A 234 3.60 22.18 -14.09
CA HIS A 234 4.82 21.56 -13.59
C HIS A 234 4.51 20.29 -12.79
N ARG A 235 5.57 19.53 -12.50
CA ARG A 235 5.53 18.38 -11.61
C ARG A 235 5.57 18.85 -10.17
N PHE A 236 4.64 18.37 -9.36
CA PHE A 236 4.63 18.65 -7.94
C PHE A 236 5.83 18.01 -7.23
N GLN A 237 6.31 18.66 -6.18
CA GLN A 237 7.21 18.03 -5.24
C GLN A 237 6.59 16.78 -4.62
N ALA A 238 7.44 15.82 -4.27
CA ALA A 238 7.05 14.62 -3.55
C ALA A 238 6.34 14.96 -2.24
N ALA A 239 5.11 14.46 -2.07
CA ALA A 239 4.42 14.52 -0.78
C ALA A 239 4.86 13.35 0.12
N TRP A 240 5.09 13.67 1.39
CA TRP A 240 5.48 12.74 2.45
C TRP A 240 4.46 12.71 3.59
N SER A 241 3.49 13.61 3.52
CA SER A 241 2.37 13.70 4.44
C SER A 241 1.27 14.57 3.80
N PHE A 242 0.04 14.41 4.26
CA PHE A 242 -1.15 15.06 3.69
C PHE A 242 -2.01 15.67 4.80
N GLU A 243 -2.28 16.98 4.71
CA GLU A 243 -3.07 17.69 5.72
C GLU A 243 -4.53 17.24 5.74
N THR A 244 -5.10 16.90 4.58
CA THR A 244 -6.50 16.51 4.42
C THR A 244 -6.65 15.17 3.71
N ASP A 245 -7.76 14.49 3.99
CA ASP A 245 -8.12 13.22 3.33
C ASP A 245 -8.25 13.44 1.81
N ASP A 246 -8.86 14.57 1.39
CA ASP A 246 -9.00 14.93 -0.03
C ASP A 246 -7.64 15.13 -0.73
N SER A 247 -6.67 15.75 -0.06
CA SER A 247 -5.32 15.93 -0.63
C SER A 247 -4.59 14.59 -0.78
N HIS A 248 -4.71 13.71 0.21
CA HIS A 248 -4.17 12.35 0.14
C HIS A 248 -4.78 11.57 -1.02
N VAL A 249 -6.11 11.47 -1.07
CA VAL A 249 -6.84 10.75 -2.11
C VAL A 249 -6.52 11.33 -3.48
N THR A 250 -6.57 12.65 -3.66
CA THR A 250 -6.24 13.31 -4.93
C THR A 250 -4.83 13.00 -5.40
N ALA A 251 -3.83 13.12 -4.52
CA ALA A 251 -2.45 12.83 -4.91
C ALA A 251 -2.28 11.37 -5.34
N MET A 252 -2.94 10.43 -4.65
CA MET A 252 -2.84 9.01 -4.96
C MET A 252 -3.59 8.66 -6.26
N THR A 253 -4.85 9.04 -6.41
CA THR A 253 -5.64 8.73 -7.62
C THR A 253 -5.00 9.34 -8.86
N GLN A 254 -4.57 10.60 -8.80
CA GLN A 254 -3.94 11.26 -9.94
C GLN A 254 -2.56 10.69 -10.27
N SER A 255 -1.81 10.18 -9.29
CA SER A 255 -0.55 9.50 -9.54
C SER A 255 -0.73 8.21 -10.36
N ILE A 256 -1.84 7.49 -10.14
CA ILE A 256 -2.21 6.27 -10.86
C ILE A 256 -2.77 6.64 -12.25
N VAL A 257 -3.78 7.50 -12.29
CA VAL A 257 -4.53 7.85 -13.51
C VAL A 257 -3.62 8.49 -14.55
N GLN A 258 -2.81 9.46 -14.16
CA GLN A 258 -1.97 10.19 -15.11
C GLN A 258 -0.85 9.31 -15.69
N ASP A 259 -0.56 8.15 -15.13
CA ASP A 259 0.47 7.27 -15.67
C ASP A 259 0.05 6.58 -16.99
N PHE A 260 -1.23 6.25 -17.13
CA PHE A 260 -1.74 5.56 -18.32
C PHE A 260 -2.76 6.37 -19.13
N MET A 261 -3.43 7.40 -18.57
CA MET A 261 -4.53 8.08 -19.26
C MET A 261 -4.12 8.75 -20.57
N TRP A 262 -2.88 9.24 -20.66
CA TRP A 262 -2.35 9.79 -21.90
C TRP A 262 -2.10 8.72 -22.97
N ILE A 263 -1.78 7.48 -22.56
CA ILE A 263 -1.68 6.33 -23.44
C ILE A 263 -3.08 5.97 -23.94
N GLN A 264 -4.07 5.94 -23.05
CA GLN A 264 -5.47 5.70 -23.42
C GLN A 264 -5.96 6.72 -24.45
N LYS A 265 -5.71 8.00 -24.22
CA LYS A 265 -6.06 9.05 -25.19
C LYS A 265 -5.41 8.79 -26.55
N PHE A 266 -4.12 8.47 -26.54
CA PHE A 266 -3.37 8.18 -27.76
C PHE A 266 -3.92 6.94 -28.49
N CYS A 267 -4.20 5.86 -27.77
CA CYS A 267 -4.79 4.64 -28.30
C CYS A 267 -6.17 4.89 -28.90
N LEU A 268 -7.04 5.66 -28.22
CA LEU A 268 -8.36 6.04 -28.75
C LEU A 268 -8.24 6.84 -30.04
N GLU A 269 -7.34 7.82 -30.10
CA GLU A 269 -7.06 8.57 -31.34
C GLU A 269 -6.63 7.60 -32.47
N MET A 270 -5.77 6.61 -32.16
CA MET A 270 -5.30 5.64 -33.15
C MET A 270 -6.31 4.55 -33.52
N THR A 271 -7.32 4.25 -32.69
CA THR A 271 -8.36 3.24 -33.04
C THR A 271 -9.14 3.62 -34.30
N THR A 272 -9.13 4.92 -34.65
CA THR A 272 -9.77 5.46 -35.85
C THR A 272 -8.92 5.31 -37.11
N GLU A 273 -7.62 5.01 -36.98
CA GLU A 273 -6.75 4.75 -38.12
C GLU A 273 -7.01 3.35 -38.68
N MET A 274 -7.27 3.30 -39.99
CA MET A 274 -7.58 2.06 -40.71
C MET A 274 -6.48 1.71 -41.72
N GLY A 275 -6.13 0.43 -41.79
CA GLY A 275 -5.19 -0.11 -42.77
C GLY A 275 -5.72 -1.34 -43.50
N TYR A 276 -4.97 -1.79 -44.49
CA TYR A 276 -5.26 -3.03 -45.20
C TYR A 276 -4.47 -4.18 -44.59
N ALA A 277 -5.10 -5.35 -44.44
CA ALA A 277 -4.47 -6.54 -43.88
C ALA A 277 -4.41 -7.71 -44.87
N TYR A 278 -3.36 -8.51 -44.74
CA TYR A 278 -3.15 -9.75 -45.49
C TYR A 278 -2.98 -10.92 -44.53
N PHE A 279 -3.82 -11.95 -44.67
CA PHE A 279 -3.89 -13.08 -43.75
C PHE A 279 -3.23 -14.32 -44.34
N VAL A 280 -2.27 -14.87 -43.60
CA VAL A 280 -1.47 -16.04 -43.96
C VAL A 280 -1.72 -17.14 -42.92
N LYS A 281 -2.08 -18.33 -43.39
CA LYS A 281 -2.33 -19.46 -42.49
C LYS A 281 -1.01 -19.98 -41.90
N HIS A 282 -0.96 -20.19 -40.58
CA HIS A 282 0.25 -20.70 -39.94
C HIS A 282 0.53 -22.17 -40.36
N PRO A 283 1.66 -22.51 -41.01
CA PRO A 283 1.88 -23.85 -41.61
C PRO A 283 2.13 -24.97 -40.61
N GLY A 284 2.48 -24.64 -39.36
CA GLY A 284 3.01 -25.58 -38.36
C GLY A 284 2.00 -26.46 -37.60
N SER A 285 0.70 -26.45 -37.89
CA SER A 285 -0.24 -27.35 -37.23
C SER A 285 -1.56 -27.43 -37.99
N ARG A 286 -1.94 -28.64 -38.43
CA ARG A 286 -3.27 -28.92 -39.01
C ARG A 286 -4.43 -28.62 -38.04
N ARG A 287 -4.14 -28.31 -36.77
CA ARG A 287 -5.10 -27.97 -35.70
C ARG A 287 -5.00 -26.52 -35.19
N SER A 288 -4.03 -25.72 -35.64
CA SER A 288 -3.86 -24.35 -35.15
C SER A 288 -4.87 -23.42 -35.81
N LYS A 289 -5.71 -22.78 -34.99
CA LYS A 289 -6.61 -21.67 -35.40
C LYS A 289 -5.87 -20.33 -35.57
N ARG A 290 -4.53 -20.30 -35.46
CA ARG A 290 -3.73 -19.06 -35.48
C ARG A 290 -3.39 -18.65 -36.91
N TRP A 291 -3.46 -17.35 -37.17
CA TRP A 291 -3.12 -16.70 -38.44
C TRP A 291 -1.94 -15.74 -38.24
N LEU A 292 -1.10 -15.62 -39.27
CA LEU A 292 -0.12 -14.55 -39.38
C LEU A 292 -0.77 -13.44 -40.20
N VAL A 293 -0.72 -12.19 -39.72
CA VAL A 293 -1.38 -11.07 -40.38
C VAL A 293 -0.36 -9.98 -40.68
N ILE A 294 -0.28 -9.57 -41.94
CA ILE A 294 0.57 -8.46 -42.39
C ILE A 294 -0.33 -7.25 -42.58
N VAL A 295 -0.15 -6.22 -41.75
CA VAL A 295 -0.97 -5.00 -41.81
C VAL A 295 -0.17 -3.85 -42.40
N ARG A 296 -0.73 -3.21 -43.43
CA ARG A 296 -0.20 -2.01 -44.05
C ARG A 296 -0.92 -0.78 -43.48
N MET A 297 -0.22 -0.06 -42.60
CA MET A 297 -0.61 1.25 -42.07
C MET A 297 0.28 2.35 -42.66
N ASP A 298 -0.04 3.62 -42.39
CA ASP A 298 0.83 4.74 -42.75
C ASP A 298 2.21 4.65 -42.05
N ARG A 299 3.26 5.19 -42.69
CA ARG A 299 4.62 5.21 -42.14
C ARG A 299 4.71 5.97 -40.81
N GLY A 300 3.79 6.88 -40.53
CA GLY A 300 3.68 7.58 -39.25
C GLY A 300 3.27 6.67 -38.08
N PHE A 301 2.34 5.75 -38.33
CA PHE A 301 1.74 4.85 -37.33
C PHE A 301 2.80 3.99 -36.62
N TRP A 302 3.59 3.23 -37.39
CA TRP A 302 4.59 2.32 -36.84
C TRP A 302 5.83 3.01 -36.26
N LYS A 303 6.06 4.29 -36.58
CA LYS A 303 7.18 5.07 -36.02
C LYS A 303 6.93 5.54 -34.59
N ASN A 304 5.67 5.55 -34.14
CA ASN A 304 5.31 6.09 -32.84
C ASN A 304 5.43 5.02 -31.73
N ARG A 305 6.43 5.12 -30.86
CA ARG A 305 6.65 4.15 -29.76
C ARG A 305 5.59 4.19 -28.65
N LYS A 306 4.63 5.11 -28.70
CA LYS A 306 3.60 5.26 -27.64
C LYS A 306 2.60 4.11 -27.63
N TRP A 307 2.17 3.61 -28.79
CA TRP A 307 1.27 2.46 -28.82
C TRP A 307 1.95 1.17 -28.36
N SER A 308 3.27 1.02 -28.55
CA SER A 308 3.96 -0.16 -28.03
C SER A 308 3.99 -0.21 -26.49
N GLN A 309 3.87 0.94 -25.82
CA GLN A 309 3.74 1.00 -24.35
C GLN A 309 2.33 0.60 -23.86
N ALA A 310 1.35 0.62 -24.76
CA ALA A 310 -0.01 0.15 -24.55
C ALA A 310 -0.15 -1.37 -24.74
N CYS A 311 0.77 -1.99 -25.50
CA CYS A 311 0.75 -3.42 -25.76
C CYS A 311 1.35 -4.20 -24.59
N ILE A 312 0.51 -4.77 -23.74
CA ILE A 312 0.96 -5.61 -22.63
C ILE A 312 1.42 -6.95 -23.21
N GLN A 313 2.68 -7.31 -22.97
CA GLN A 313 3.35 -8.47 -23.59
C GLN A 313 3.29 -8.50 -25.13
N GLY A 314 3.12 -7.32 -25.75
CA GLY A 314 2.98 -7.18 -27.19
C GLY A 314 1.59 -7.51 -27.75
N THR A 315 0.57 -7.65 -26.90
CA THR A 315 -0.80 -8.01 -27.32
C THR A 315 -1.69 -6.78 -27.54
N MET A 316 -2.66 -6.92 -28.46
CA MET A 316 -3.72 -5.95 -28.78
C MET A 316 -4.91 -6.69 -29.43
N LYS A 317 -6.05 -6.03 -29.61
CA LYS A 317 -7.13 -6.54 -30.45
C LYS A 317 -7.03 -5.93 -31.84
N MET A 318 -7.03 -6.76 -32.87
CA MET A 318 -7.23 -6.36 -34.25
C MET A 318 -8.72 -6.40 -34.55
N VAL A 319 -9.27 -5.28 -35.01
CA VAL A 319 -10.66 -5.14 -35.38
C VAL A 319 -10.76 -5.22 -36.90
N VAL A 320 -11.51 -6.19 -37.41
CA VAL A 320 -11.77 -6.36 -38.84
C VAL A 320 -13.12 -5.73 -39.15
N HIS A 321 -13.09 -4.67 -39.95
CA HIS A 321 -14.29 -3.92 -40.35
C HIS A 321 -14.86 -4.51 -41.64
N PRO A 322 -16.19 -4.61 -41.77
CA PRO A 322 -16.84 -5.03 -43.03
C PRO A 322 -16.45 -4.09 -44.19
N GLY A 323 -16.52 -4.59 -45.42
CA GLY A 323 -16.29 -3.77 -46.61
C GLY A 323 -17.35 -2.67 -46.75
N SER A 324 -17.00 -1.52 -47.35
CA SER A 324 -17.94 -0.42 -47.62
C SER A 324 -19.16 -0.84 -48.44
N ASP A 325 -19.02 -1.94 -49.19
CA ASP A 325 -20.00 -2.43 -50.16
C ASP A 325 -20.98 -3.44 -49.52
N GLU A 326 -20.78 -3.78 -48.24
CA GLU A 326 -21.53 -4.80 -47.49
C GLU A 326 -22.47 -4.22 -46.41
N LEU A 327 -22.53 -2.88 -46.26
CA LEU A 327 -23.34 -2.21 -45.23
C LEU A 327 -24.67 -1.69 -45.80
N PRO A 328 -25.85 -2.20 -45.37
CA PRO A 328 -27.13 -1.61 -45.74
C PRO A 328 -27.33 -0.24 -45.03
N GLU A 329 -27.92 0.74 -45.71
CA GLU A 329 -28.11 2.14 -45.26
C GLU A 329 -28.87 2.33 -43.92
N SER A 330 -29.37 1.25 -43.29
CA SER A 330 -30.27 1.29 -42.12
C SER A 330 -29.70 0.70 -40.83
N TRP A 331 -28.44 0.28 -40.78
CA TRP A 331 -27.92 -0.48 -39.64
C TRP A 331 -27.11 0.35 -38.65
N THR A 332 -27.48 0.27 -37.38
CA THR A 332 -26.89 1.04 -36.25
C THR A 332 -25.97 0.22 -35.35
N GLU A 333 -25.72 -1.08 -35.65
CA GLU A 333 -24.91 -1.97 -34.82
C GLU A 333 -23.49 -2.18 -35.38
N ASP A 334 -22.48 -2.20 -34.50
CA ASP A 334 -21.07 -2.48 -34.84
C ASP A 334 -20.89 -3.96 -35.21
N ILE A 335 -20.84 -4.27 -36.50
CA ILE A 335 -20.62 -5.64 -37.01
C ILE A 335 -19.13 -6.02 -37.13
N SER A 336 -18.22 -5.22 -36.56
CA SER A 336 -16.79 -5.50 -36.65
C SER A 336 -16.39 -6.71 -35.82
N GLU A 337 -15.57 -7.58 -36.39
CA GLU A 337 -15.03 -8.73 -35.67
C GLU A 337 -13.76 -8.36 -34.91
N ARG A 338 -13.69 -8.76 -33.64
CA ARG A 338 -12.54 -8.47 -32.77
C ARG A 338 -11.70 -9.73 -32.59
N TRP A 339 -10.49 -9.69 -33.09
CA TRP A 339 -9.52 -10.77 -33.01
C TRP A 339 -8.37 -10.36 -32.10
N SER A 340 -8.14 -11.17 -31.09
CA SER A 340 -6.89 -11.18 -30.34
C SER A 340 -5.68 -11.15 -31.33
N ALA A 341 -4.71 -10.27 -31.13
CA ALA A 341 -3.46 -10.19 -31.92
C ALA A 341 -2.19 -9.94 -31.06
N ARG A 342 -1.04 -10.51 -31.46
CA ARG A 342 0.29 -10.25 -30.87
C ARG A 342 1.24 -9.67 -31.91
N VAL A 343 1.87 -8.56 -31.58
CA VAL A 343 2.80 -7.85 -32.46
C VAL A 343 4.15 -8.54 -32.47
N CYS A 344 4.63 -8.89 -33.67
CA CYS A 344 5.99 -9.37 -33.90
C CYS A 344 6.83 -8.21 -34.45
N HIS A 345 7.86 -7.79 -33.68
CA HIS A 345 8.69 -6.64 -34.01
C HIS A 345 9.85 -6.95 -34.98
N ASP A 346 10.33 -8.20 -35.03
CA ASP A 346 11.35 -8.63 -35.98
C ASP A 346 10.77 -9.62 -37.01
N PRO A 347 10.58 -9.21 -38.29
CA PRO A 347 10.15 -10.10 -39.36
C PRO A 347 11.05 -11.33 -39.57
N ARG A 348 12.30 -11.31 -39.07
CA ARG A 348 13.25 -12.44 -39.14
C ARG A 348 12.92 -13.56 -38.15
N GLU A 349 12.18 -13.27 -37.08
CA GLU A 349 11.65 -14.29 -36.16
C GLU A 349 10.64 -15.19 -36.87
N VAL A 350 9.88 -14.64 -37.82
CA VAL A 350 8.95 -15.40 -38.66
C VAL A 350 9.66 -15.81 -39.95
N ARG A 351 10.59 -16.77 -39.85
CA ARG A 351 11.34 -17.35 -41.00
C ARG A 351 10.44 -17.81 -42.16
N LEU A 352 9.17 -18.11 -41.86
CA LEU A 352 8.12 -18.54 -42.79
C LEU A 352 7.67 -17.45 -43.76
N LEU A 353 7.65 -16.17 -43.37
CA LEU A 353 7.18 -15.08 -44.23
C LEU A 353 8.21 -14.68 -45.30
N ASN A 354 9.51 -14.86 -45.02
CA ASN A 354 10.59 -14.51 -45.95
C ASN A 354 10.65 -15.42 -47.21
N ARG A 355 9.86 -16.50 -47.25
CA ARG A 355 9.85 -17.48 -48.36
C ARG A 355 8.44 -17.79 -48.89
N HIS A 356 7.41 -17.11 -48.39
CA HIS A 356 6.03 -17.43 -48.74
C HIS A 356 5.64 -16.76 -50.07
N GLY A 357 5.47 -17.56 -51.13
CA GLY A 357 4.76 -17.13 -52.35
C GLY A 357 3.26 -17.18 -52.12
N ILE A 358 2.49 -16.24 -52.68
CA ILE A 358 1.02 -16.22 -52.53
C ILE A 358 0.45 -17.53 -53.08
N THR A 359 -0.32 -18.25 -52.27
CA THR A 359 -1.00 -19.50 -52.63
C THR A 359 -2.51 -19.31 -52.69
N GLU A 360 -3.25 -20.23 -53.32
CA GLU A 360 -4.72 -20.22 -53.38
C GLU A 360 -5.41 -20.27 -52.00
N LYS A 361 -4.67 -20.54 -50.92
CA LYS A 361 -5.19 -20.64 -49.54
C LYS A 361 -4.95 -19.38 -48.71
N ASP A 362 -4.29 -18.37 -49.28
CA ASP A 362 -4.05 -17.09 -48.64
C ASP A 362 -5.19 -16.11 -48.96
N TYR A 363 -5.66 -15.39 -47.96
CA TYR A 363 -6.79 -14.46 -48.12
C TYR A 363 -6.26 -13.01 -48.09
N VAL A 364 -6.42 -12.32 -49.22
CA VAL A 364 -6.32 -10.86 -49.29
C VAL A 364 -7.72 -10.32 -49.06
N ILE A 365 -8.00 -9.82 -47.87
CA ILE A 365 -9.30 -9.22 -47.58
C ILE A 365 -9.22 -7.73 -47.96
N ARG A 366 -10.20 -7.23 -48.73
CA ARG A 366 -10.36 -5.78 -49.00
C ARG A 366 -10.85 -4.98 -47.79
N ASN A 367 -11.16 -5.69 -46.71
CA ASN A 367 -11.64 -5.15 -45.45
C ASN A 367 -10.56 -4.32 -44.78
N ARG A 368 -11.01 -3.28 -44.08
CA ARG A 368 -10.13 -2.42 -43.30
C ARG A 368 -9.92 -3.06 -41.93
N VAL A 369 -8.71 -2.93 -41.41
CA VAL A 369 -8.42 -3.29 -40.03
C VAL A 369 -8.07 -2.04 -39.23
N SER A 370 -8.51 -2.01 -37.98
CA SER A 370 -7.99 -1.09 -36.97
C SER A 370 -7.50 -1.88 -35.76
N PHE A 371 -6.98 -1.18 -34.76
CA PHE A 371 -6.45 -1.80 -33.56
C PHE A 371 -7.10 -1.19 -32.32
N GLU A 372 -7.40 -2.03 -31.35
CA GLU A 372 -7.87 -1.70 -30.00
C GLU A 372 -6.83 -2.21 -29.00
N TRP A 373 -6.53 -1.45 -27.95
CA TRP A 373 -5.55 -1.82 -26.93
C TRP A 373 -6.25 -2.16 -25.61
N ASP A 374 -5.84 -3.27 -24.98
CA ASP A 374 -6.21 -3.55 -23.59
C ASP A 374 -5.16 -2.93 -22.66
N LEU A 375 -5.47 -1.74 -22.14
CA LEU A 375 -4.60 -1.05 -21.18
C LEU A 375 -4.70 -1.60 -19.76
N GLN A 376 -5.45 -2.69 -19.53
CA GLN A 376 -5.77 -3.20 -18.20
C GLN A 376 -6.32 -2.09 -17.29
N LEU A 377 -7.25 -1.30 -17.83
CA LEU A 377 -7.89 -0.20 -17.09
C LEU A 377 -8.54 -0.70 -15.79
N HIS A 378 -8.91 -1.98 -15.73
CA HIS A 378 -9.41 -2.62 -14.52
C HIS A 378 -8.39 -2.60 -13.35
N ASN A 379 -7.09 -2.71 -13.62
CA ASN A 379 -6.04 -2.67 -12.59
C ASN A 379 -5.91 -1.25 -12.01
N ALA A 380 -5.87 -0.23 -12.87
CA ALA A 380 -5.88 1.16 -12.44
C ALA A 380 -7.18 1.53 -11.71
N LYS A 381 -8.33 1.08 -12.23
CA LYS A 381 -9.63 1.26 -11.59
C LYS A 381 -9.65 0.67 -10.20
N ARG A 382 -9.16 -0.58 -10.01
CA ARG A 382 -9.04 -1.21 -8.69
C ARG A 382 -8.28 -0.31 -7.72
N GLN A 383 -7.11 0.18 -8.13
CA GLN A 383 -6.27 1.00 -7.26
C GLN A 383 -6.95 2.34 -6.93
N VAL A 384 -7.60 2.99 -7.90
CA VAL A 384 -8.36 4.23 -7.68
C VAL A 384 -9.52 4.00 -6.73
N ASP A 385 -10.32 2.94 -6.94
CA ASP A 385 -11.43 2.58 -6.06
C ASP A 385 -10.94 2.33 -4.63
N ALA A 386 -9.84 1.58 -4.47
CA ALA A 386 -9.22 1.32 -3.17
C ALA A 386 -8.66 2.58 -2.47
N VAL A 387 -8.19 3.56 -3.23
CA VAL A 387 -7.78 4.87 -2.68
C VAL A 387 -9.02 5.67 -2.25
N CYS A 388 -10.10 5.63 -3.02
CA CYS A 388 -11.34 6.33 -2.69
C CYS A 388 -12.03 5.79 -1.44
N ASP A 389 -11.77 4.54 -1.06
CA ASP A 389 -12.23 3.95 0.21
C ASP A 389 -11.67 4.67 1.46
N PHE A 390 -10.70 5.60 1.29
CA PHE A 390 -10.16 6.46 2.35
C PHE A 390 -10.77 7.86 2.38
N LEU A 391 -11.80 8.14 1.57
CA LEU A 391 -12.61 9.33 1.77
C LEU A 391 -13.44 9.21 3.06
N PRO A 392 -13.69 10.32 3.79
CA PRO A 392 -14.50 10.28 5.01
C PRO A 392 -15.92 9.70 4.82
N SER A 393 -16.47 9.78 3.61
CA SER A 393 -17.79 9.28 3.25
C SER A 393 -17.81 7.80 2.84
N ALA A 394 -16.66 7.13 2.77
CA ALA A 394 -16.59 5.75 2.34
C ALA A 394 -17.20 4.79 3.37
N ALA A 395 -17.85 3.73 2.89
CA ALA A 395 -18.34 2.65 3.73
C ALA A 395 -17.18 1.71 4.11
N PRO A 396 -17.26 0.99 5.24
CA PRO A 396 -16.31 -0.07 5.55
C PRO A 396 -16.37 -1.15 4.46
N ASN A 397 -15.21 -1.50 3.90
CA ASN A 397 -15.14 -2.51 2.82
C ASN A 397 -15.09 -3.96 3.32
N ARG A 398 -15.36 -4.17 4.60
CA ARG A 398 -15.42 -5.48 5.25
C ARG A 398 -16.60 -5.55 6.21
N GLN A 399 -17.26 -6.70 6.27
CA GLN A 399 -18.20 -7.01 7.35
C GLN A 399 -17.37 -7.34 8.60
N PHE A 400 -17.39 -6.48 9.62
CA PHE A 400 -16.96 -6.93 10.94
C PHE A 400 -17.90 -8.05 11.36
N PHE A 401 -17.39 -9.27 11.44
CA PHE A 401 -18.18 -10.37 11.96
C PHE A 401 -18.47 -10.10 13.44
N ARG A 402 -19.77 -10.04 13.77
CA ARG A 402 -20.28 -10.28 15.13
C ARG A 402 -20.00 -11.73 15.50
N ASP A 403 -18.75 -12.08 15.78
CA ASP A 403 -18.42 -13.44 16.22
C ASP A 403 -18.75 -13.62 17.71
N LYS A 404 -19.55 -14.64 17.96
CA LYS A 404 -19.95 -15.15 19.27
C LYS A 404 -18.69 -15.66 20.00
N GLY A 405 -18.11 -14.88 20.92
CA GLY A 405 -17.10 -15.44 21.83
C GLY A 405 -16.18 -14.45 22.55
N LEU A 406 -15.88 -13.30 21.95
CA LEU A 406 -15.33 -12.17 22.72
C LEU A 406 -16.51 -11.27 23.09
N GLN A 407 -16.71 -11.01 24.38
CA GLN A 407 -17.56 -9.91 24.82
C GLN A 407 -16.96 -8.59 24.30
N VAL A 408 -17.34 -8.21 23.09
CA VAL A 408 -17.36 -6.84 22.61
C VAL A 408 -18.83 -6.47 22.44
N SER A 409 -19.61 -6.69 23.50
CA SER A 409 -20.96 -6.17 23.62
C SER A 409 -20.85 -4.74 24.14
N GLU A 410 -20.97 -3.75 23.23
CA GLU A 410 -21.60 -2.41 23.42
C GLU A 410 -21.15 -1.34 22.39
N LEU A 411 -20.25 -1.62 21.43
CA LEU A 411 -19.66 -0.58 20.54
C LEU A 411 -19.89 -0.75 19.02
N GLY A 412 -20.93 -1.48 18.62
CA GLY A 412 -21.25 -1.74 17.20
C GLY A 412 -21.69 -0.48 16.44
N GLY A 413 -20.75 0.14 15.73
CA GLY A 413 -20.91 1.36 14.93
C GLY A 413 -19.75 2.34 15.15
N GLY A 414 -19.50 2.72 16.41
CA GLY A 414 -18.44 3.68 16.76
C GLY A 414 -17.02 3.13 16.59
N ARG A 415 -16.79 1.84 16.88
CA ARG A 415 -15.45 1.24 16.76
C ARG A 415 -14.95 1.19 15.32
N GLU A 416 -15.81 0.88 14.36
CA GLU A 416 -15.41 0.78 12.95
C GLU A 416 -15.04 2.15 12.39
N ALA A 417 -15.89 3.16 12.64
CA ALA A 417 -15.62 4.54 12.26
C ALA A 417 -14.32 5.08 12.87
N LEU A 418 -14.05 4.73 14.13
CA LEU A 418 -12.79 5.07 14.79
C LEU A 418 -11.59 4.41 14.10
N MET A 419 -11.66 3.10 13.84
CA MET A 419 -10.57 2.37 13.17
C MET A 419 -10.32 2.90 11.75
N MET A 420 -11.37 3.24 11.00
CA MET A 420 -11.25 3.89 9.69
C MET A 420 -10.57 5.26 9.80
N SER A 421 -10.91 6.04 10.84
CA SER A 421 -10.30 7.36 11.09
C SER A 421 -8.81 7.24 11.44
N LEU A 422 -8.45 6.31 12.33
CA LEU A 422 -7.05 5.98 12.63
C LEU A 422 -6.30 5.49 11.39
N HIS A 423 -6.96 4.74 10.50
CA HIS A 423 -6.34 4.29 9.25
C HIS A 423 -6.01 5.47 8.33
N ARG A 424 -6.96 6.40 8.15
CA ARG A 424 -6.73 7.62 7.38
C ARG A 424 -5.59 8.44 7.98
N ASP A 425 -5.54 8.60 9.29
CA ASP A 425 -4.44 9.31 9.98
C ASP A 425 -3.08 8.66 9.72
N LEU A 426 -2.99 7.32 9.77
CA LEU A 426 -1.79 6.56 9.44
C LEU A 426 -1.33 6.82 8.00
N LEU A 427 -2.25 6.73 7.03
CA LEU A 427 -1.94 6.89 5.61
C LEU A 427 -1.73 8.35 5.18
N ARG A 428 -2.23 9.32 5.96
CA ARG A 428 -1.89 10.74 5.81
C ARG A 428 -0.48 11.05 6.28
N GLY A 429 0.11 10.26 7.19
CA GLY A 429 1.49 10.45 7.66
C GLY A 429 1.70 11.72 8.49
N GLU A 430 0.63 12.31 9.03
CA GLU A 430 0.69 13.52 9.86
C GLU A 430 0.61 13.19 11.37
N GLY A 431 0.42 11.92 11.75
CA GLY A 431 0.08 11.52 13.12
C GLY A 431 -1.43 11.56 13.39
N PHE A 432 -1.81 11.41 14.66
CA PHE A 432 -3.18 11.05 15.07
C PHE A 432 -3.93 12.17 15.79
N TRP A 433 -3.46 13.42 15.68
CA TRP A 433 -4.09 14.57 16.34
C TRP A 433 -5.57 14.69 16.03
N LYS A 434 -5.96 14.60 14.74
CA LYS A 434 -7.34 14.74 14.29
C LYS A 434 -8.26 13.73 14.97
N THR A 435 -7.90 12.45 14.96
CA THR A 435 -8.74 11.39 15.55
C THR A 435 -8.68 11.38 17.07
N MET A 436 -7.51 11.57 17.68
CA MET A 436 -7.37 11.53 19.15
C MET A 436 -7.99 12.73 19.86
N MET A 437 -8.11 13.88 19.17
CA MET A 437 -8.74 15.09 19.71
C MET A 437 -10.22 15.25 19.33
N ALA A 438 -10.74 14.45 18.41
CA ALA A 438 -12.15 14.57 18.00
C ALA A 438 -13.06 14.23 19.18
N ALA A 439 -13.69 15.24 19.77
CA ALA A 439 -14.71 15.05 20.79
C ALA A 439 -15.88 14.23 20.23
N ASP A 440 -16.37 13.25 21.00
CA ASP A 440 -17.53 12.40 20.68
C ASP A 440 -18.74 13.29 20.38
N SER A 441 -19.00 13.60 19.11
CA SER A 441 -20.17 14.39 18.69
C SER A 441 -21.40 13.51 18.41
N ASP A 442 -21.27 12.18 18.52
CA ASP A 442 -22.37 11.23 18.31
C ASP A 442 -22.64 10.24 19.45
N MET A 443 -21.78 10.14 20.48
CA MET A 443 -22.01 9.21 21.61
C MET A 443 -22.91 9.76 22.73
N ASP A 444 -23.18 11.08 22.76
CA ASP A 444 -23.86 11.73 23.88
C ASP A 444 -25.38 11.92 23.70
N LYS A 445 -25.99 11.31 22.67
CA LYS A 445 -27.45 11.38 22.47
C LYS A 445 -28.27 10.32 23.22
N THR A 446 -27.62 9.43 23.99
CA THR A 446 -28.31 8.36 24.73
C THR A 446 -28.16 8.39 26.25
N GLY A 447 -27.48 9.39 26.83
CA GLY A 447 -27.32 9.56 28.28
C GLY A 447 -28.12 10.75 28.83
N GLY A 448 -29.41 10.57 29.08
CA GLY A 448 -30.23 11.61 29.72
C GLY A 448 -29.85 11.90 31.18
N HIS A 449 -29.76 13.20 31.49
CA HIS A 449 -30.05 13.88 32.77
C HIS A 449 -29.14 13.66 34.01
N MET A 450 -28.38 14.73 34.34
CA MET A 450 -28.42 15.57 35.56
C MET A 450 -27.02 15.95 36.06
N GLY A 451 -26.71 17.26 36.12
CA GLY A 451 -25.55 17.75 36.88
C GLY A 451 -24.98 19.14 36.53
N ASN A 452 -25.68 20.20 36.94
CA ASN A 452 -25.22 21.54 37.36
C ASN A 452 -24.34 22.44 36.43
N PRO A 453 -24.75 23.71 36.16
CA PRO A 453 -23.93 24.68 35.44
C PRO A 453 -23.09 25.54 36.40
N ASN A 454 -21.76 25.55 36.20
CA ASN A 454 -20.80 26.67 36.39
C ASN A 454 -19.44 26.19 36.90
N THR A 455 -18.43 26.19 36.01
CA THR A 455 -17.10 26.80 36.19
C THR A 455 -16.37 26.77 34.84
N GLY A 456 -15.67 27.86 34.50
CA GLY A 456 -15.15 28.15 33.16
C GLY A 456 -14.06 27.22 32.62
N GLY A 457 -13.92 27.24 31.29
CA GLY A 457 -12.88 26.56 30.53
C GLY A 457 -13.16 25.06 30.36
N GLN A 458 -14.04 24.68 29.43
CA GLN A 458 -14.14 23.29 29.00
C GLN A 458 -12.78 22.86 28.43
N ARG A 459 -12.02 22.08 29.22
CA ARG A 459 -10.86 21.33 28.73
C ARG A 459 -11.37 20.34 27.68
N GLU A 460 -10.95 20.50 26.43
CA GLU A 460 -11.12 19.46 25.42
C GLU A 460 -10.22 18.27 25.82
N GLN A 461 -10.82 17.29 26.51
CA GLN A 461 -10.12 16.05 26.86
C GLN A 461 -9.87 15.22 25.60
N LEU A 462 -8.75 14.50 25.58
CA LEU A 462 -8.46 13.51 24.53
C LEU A 462 -9.58 12.47 24.48
N ALA A 463 -10.12 12.22 23.29
CA ALA A 463 -11.04 11.12 23.06
C ALA A 463 -10.32 9.76 23.17
N LEU A 464 -9.04 9.73 22.79
CA LEU A 464 -8.16 8.58 22.97
C LEU A 464 -6.86 8.99 23.66
N PRO A 465 -6.55 8.47 24.86
CA PRO A 465 -5.30 8.80 25.55
C PRO A 465 -4.08 8.17 24.88
N MET A 466 -4.24 7.01 24.24
CA MET A 466 -3.19 6.26 23.53
C MET A 466 -3.78 5.50 22.34
N LEU A 467 -2.95 5.17 21.36
CA LEU A 467 -3.35 4.30 20.26
C LEU A 467 -3.66 2.88 20.79
N PRO A 468 -4.72 2.22 20.27
CA PRO A 468 -4.96 0.81 20.53
C PRO A 468 -3.73 0.00 20.14
N SER A 469 -3.34 -0.98 20.96
CA SER A 469 -2.19 -1.83 20.68
C SER A 469 -2.56 -3.31 20.67
N VAL A 470 -1.78 -4.08 19.91
CA VAL A 470 -1.93 -5.53 19.76
C VAL A 470 -0.70 -6.22 20.32
N ASN A 471 -0.91 -7.24 21.16
CA ASN A 471 0.14 -8.13 21.61
C ASN A 471 -0.03 -9.47 20.88
N PHE A 472 0.86 -9.73 19.91
CA PHE A 472 0.83 -10.95 19.10
C PHE A 472 1.40 -12.17 19.82
N LEU A 473 1.92 -11.99 21.03
CA LEU A 473 2.57 -13.02 21.85
C LEU A 473 1.73 -13.46 23.04
N LYS A 474 0.45 -13.08 23.09
CA LYS A 474 -0.46 -13.62 24.10
C LYS A 474 -0.66 -15.10 23.83
N ASP A 475 0.10 -15.92 24.55
CA ASP A 475 -0.12 -17.35 24.62
C ASP A 475 -1.53 -17.57 25.21
N GLY A 476 -2.47 -18.01 24.36
CA GLY A 476 -3.72 -18.60 24.83
C GLY A 476 -3.44 -19.97 25.44
N ASP A 477 -4.18 -21.00 24.99
CA ASP A 477 -3.99 -22.38 25.49
C ASP A 477 -2.68 -23.05 25.03
N LYS A 478 -1.84 -22.36 24.25
CA LYS A 478 -0.60 -22.89 23.63
C LYS A 478 0.66 -22.40 24.34
N SER A 479 0.80 -22.66 25.64
CA SER A 479 2.00 -22.27 26.40
C SER A 479 3.30 -22.76 25.73
N GLY A 480 4.29 -21.88 25.58
CA GLY A 480 5.59 -22.18 24.98
C GLY A 480 5.60 -22.26 23.45
N TRP A 481 4.47 -21.97 22.79
CA TRP A 481 4.40 -21.90 21.32
C TRP A 481 5.22 -20.72 20.80
N ALA A 482 5.05 -19.54 21.42
CA ALA A 482 5.89 -18.39 21.11
C ALA A 482 7.38 -18.78 21.21
N ASP A 483 7.78 -19.42 22.30
CA ASP A 483 9.18 -19.84 22.49
C ASP A 483 9.73 -20.72 21.39
N THR A 484 8.91 -21.65 20.90
CA THR A 484 9.30 -22.52 19.80
C THR A 484 9.37 -21.75 18.48
N LEU A 485 8.40 -20.88 18.22
CA LEU A 485 8.38 -20.05 17.00
C LEU A 485 9.60 -19.12 16.92
N PHE A 486 10.00 -18.52 18.04
CA PHE A 486 11.21 -17.70 18.11
C PHE A 486 12.51 -18.50 18.04
N SER A 487 12.49 -19.83 18.23
CA SER A 487 13.67 -20.67 17.99
C SER A 487 14.03 -20.80 16.49
N GLU A 488 13.16 -20.33 15.58
CA GLU A 488 13.44 -20.23 14.14
C GLU A 488 14.28 -19.00 13.77
N VAL A 489 14.46 -18.05 14.68
CA VAL A 489 15.22 -16.81 14.44
C VAL A 489 16.56 -16.81 15.19
N SER A 490 17.52 -16.03 14.71
CA SER A 490 18.85 -15.98 15.32
C SER A 490 18.78 -15.44 16.75
N ASP A 491 19.72 -15.84 17.60
CA ASP A 491 19.77 -15.41 19.01
C ASP A 491 19.82 -13.89 19.16
N ALA A 492 20.42 -13.19 18.19
CA ALA A 492 20.49 -11.74 18.13
C ALA A 492 19.11 -11.08 17.95
N ASP A 493 18.18 -11.76 17.27
CA ASP A 493 16.85 -11.27 16.94
C ASP A 493 15.76 -11.78 17.92
N GLN A 494 15.97 -12.87 18.66
CA GLN A 494 14.95 -13.45 19.54
C GLN A 494 14.35 -12.46 20.56
N ARG A 495 15.19 -11.79 21.35
CA ARG A 495 14.70 -10.84 22.39
C ARG A 495 14.14 -9.55 21.78
N PRO A 496 14.83 -8.88 20.84
CA PRO A 496 14.29 -7.66 20.22
C PRO A 496 12.97 -7.92 19.48
N LEU A 497 12.86 -9.00 18.71
CA LEU A 497 11.63 -9.32 17.97
C LEU A 497 10.46 -9.60 18.92
N ARG A 498 10.71 -10.26 20.06
CA ARG A 498 9.67 -10.42 21.09
C ARG A 498 9.17 -9.10 21.63
N TYR A 499 10.09 -8.20 21.98
CA TYR A 499 9.70 -6.87 22.44
C TYR A 499 8.89 -6.14 21.36
N TYR A 500 9.33 -6.20 20.09
CA TYR A 500 8.62 -5.63 18.96
C TYR A 500 7.19 -6.19 18.90
N LEU A 501 6.99 -7.50 18.89
CA LEU A 501 5.66 -8.12 18.73
C LEU A 501 4.76 -8.07 19.97
N SER A 502 5.31 -7.78 21.15
CA SER A 502 4.58 -7.76 22.43
C SER A 502 3.60 -6.60 22.60
N ASN A 503 3.82 -5.49 21.90
CA ASN A 503 2.98 -4.30 21.99
C ASN A 503 3.12 -3.46 20.72
N ARG A 504 2.27 -3.71 19.73
CA ARG A 504 2.25 -2.99 18.45
C ARG A 504 1.06 -2.04 18.36
N PRO A 505 1.28 -0.72 18.40
CA PRO A 505 0.25 0.27 18.10
C PRO A 505 -0.43 -0.04 16.77
N LEU A 506 -1.76 -0.01 16.75
CA LEU A 506 -2.65 -0.35 15.64
C LEU A 506 -2.49 -1.78 15.08
N GLY A 507 -1.69 -2.63 15.73
CA GLY A 507 -1.24 -3.89 15.13
C GLY A 507 -0.40 -3.70 13.86
N PHE A 508 0.19 -2.51 13.67
CA PHE A 508 0.98 -2.16 12.50
C PHE A 508 2.48 -2.30 12.77
N GLY A 509 3.20 -2.95 11.86
CA GLY A 509 4.63 -3.21 11.98
C GLY A 509 5.34 -3.15 10.62
N ILE A 510 6.61 -2.74 10.65
CA ILE A 510 7.47 -2.63 9.48
C ILE A 510 8.76 -3.37 9.77
N PHE A 511 9.16 -4.24 8.84
CA PHE A 511 10.38 -5.04 8.88
C PHE A 511 11.25 -4.66 7.69
N THR A 512 12.54 -4.48 7.93
CA THR A 512 13.50 -4.22 6.86
C THR A 512 14.71 -5.12 6.95
N ASN A 513 15.16 -5.61 5.80
CA ASN A 513 16.42 -6.32 5.68
C ASN A 513 17.55 -5.31 5.44
N GLY A 514 18.63 -5.44 6.20
CA GLY A 514 19.85 -4.69 5.96
C GLY A 514 20.60 -5.23 4.73
N PRO A 515 21.57 -4.46 4.17
CA PRO A 515 22.30 -4.83 2.95
C PRO A 515 23.10 -6.14 3.00
N SER A 516 23.26 -6.74 4.19
CA SER A 516 24.07 -7.94 4.44
C SER A 516 23.34 -9.05 5.19
N THR A 517 22.01 -8.97 5.34
CA THR A 517 21.24 -9.94 6.13
C THR A 517 20.44 -10.89 5.24
N ASP A 518 20.90 -12.14 5.15
CA ASP A 518 20.21 -13.24 4.45
C ASP A 518 19.19 -13.98 5.35
N ASN A 519 18.84 -13.42 6.52
CA ASN A 519 18.04 -14.14 7.52
C ASN A 519 16.54 -14.17 7.18
N ALA A 520 16.19 -15.06 6.26
CA ALA A 520 14.85 -15.20 5.68
C ALA A 520 13.73 -15.60 6.66
N SER A 521 14.02 -15.96 7.91
CA SER A 521 13.00 -16.50 8.84
C SER A 521 12.24 -15.44 9.65
N ILE A 522 12.74 -14.21 9.81
CA ILE A 522 12.16 -13.20 10.72
C ILE A 522 10.72 -12.84 10.34
N PHE A 523 10.50 -12.45 9.09
CA PHE A 523 9.19 -12.00 8.65
C PHE A 523 8.14 -13.13 8.64
N PRO A 524 8.44 -14.34 8.12
CA PRO A 524 7.55 -15.49 8.29
C PRO A 524 7.18 -15.79 9.75
N VAL A 525 8.13 -15.73 10.68
CA VAL A 525 7.91 -15.94 12.13
C VAL A 525 6.97 -14.87 12.69
N ALA A 526 7.17 -13.59 12.36
CA ALA A 526 6.28 -12.51 12.78
C ALA A 526 4.84 -12.72 12.27
N VAL A 527 4.70 -13.17 11.02
CA VAL A 527 3.40 -13.45 10.40
C VAL A 527 2.72 -14.66 11.05
N LEU A 528 3.46 -15.70 11.43
CA LEU A 528 2.93 -16.85 12.17
C LEU A 528 2.51 -16.47 13.60
N ALA A 529 3.22 -15.54 14.25
CA ALA A 529 2.80 -14.97 15.52
C ALA A 529 1.49 -14.18 15.37
N MET A 530 1.39 -13.35 14.32
CA MET A 530 0.14 -12.68 13.97
C MET A 530 -1.00 -13.67 13.71
N HIS A 531 -0.79 -14.69 12.89
CA HIS A 531 -1.75 -15.75 12.61
C HIS A 531 -2.25 -16.43 13.91
N THR A 532 -1.33 -16.74 14.83
CA THR A 532 -1.68 -17.35 16.12
C THR A 532 -2.64 -16.46 16.93
N HIS A 533 -2.49 -15.13 16.82
CA HIS A 533 -3.32 -14.16 17.53
C HIS A 533 -4.65 -13.84 16.81
N VAL A 534 -4.63 -13.65 15.48
CA VAL A 534 -5.77 -13.14 14.71
C VAL A 534 -6.55 -14.21 13.95
N GLY A 535 -6.03 -15.44 13.88
CA GLY A 535 -6.67 -16.57 13.21
C GLY A 535 -6.34 -16.66 11.73
N THR A 536 -6.73 -15.70 10.89
CA THR A 536 -6.58 -15.80 9.43
C THR A 536 -5.82 -14.62 8.85
N VAL A 537 -4.86 -14.89 7.97
CA VAL A 537 -3.98 -13.86 7.40
C VAL A 537 -4.02 -13.86 5.87
N MET A 538 -4.27 -12.70 5.29
CA MET A 538 -4.03 -12.48 3.86
C MET A 538 -2.57 -12.08 3.66
N ALA A 539 -1.81 -12.91 2.97
CA ALA A 539 -0.43 -12.64 2.61
C ALA A 539 -0.36 -12.18 1.14
N SER A 540 0.49 -11.21 0.84
CA SER A 540 0.62 -10.65 -0.51
C SER A 540 2.02 -10.13 -0.78
N ALA A 541 2.35 -9.99 -2.06
CA ALA A 541 3.58 -9.41 -2.56
C ALA A 541 3.31 -8.78 -3.95
N PRO A 542 4.20 -7.93 -4.51
CA PRO A 542 3.93 -7.20 -5.75
C PRO A 542 3.85 -8.11 -7.00
N THR A 543 4.51 -9.29 -6.97
CA THR A 543 4.56 -10.21 -8.12
C THR A 543 4.18 -11.64 -7.74
N PRO A 544 3.70 -12.48 -8.69
CA PRO A 544 3.44 -13.90 -8.44
C PRO A 544 4.67 -14.67 -7.95
N THR A 545 5.86 -14.32 -8.43
CA THR A 545 7.14 -14.91 -8.00
C THR A 545 7.41 -14.62 -6.52
N ALA A 546 7.27 -13.35 -6.12
CA ALA A 546 7.44 -12.94 -4.73
C ALA A 546 6.40 -13.61 -3.81
N VAL A 547 5.13 -13.69 -4.25
CA VAL A 547 4.07 -14.42 -3.52
C VAL A 547 4.45 -15.89 -3.33
N SER A 548 4.98 -16.55 -4.36
CA SER A 548 5.35 -17.96 -4.31
C SER A 548 6.51 -18.20 -3.34
N LYS A 549 7.52 -17.31 -3.35
CA LYS A 549 8.62 -17.34 -2.38
C LYS A 549 8.10 -17.15 -0.96
N PHE A 550 7.29 -16.12 -0.73
CA PHE A 550 6.77 -15.81 0.60
C PHE A 550 5.89 -16.95 1.16
N ALA A 551 5.04 -17.56 0.34
CA ALA A 551 4.25 -18.73 0.73
C ALA A 551 5.13 -19.92 1.12
N SER A 552 6.20 -20.18 0.38
CA SER A 552 7.17 -21.25 0.68
C SER A 552 7.91 -20.99 2.00
N ASP A 553 8.34 -19.75 2.23
CA ASP A 553 9.05 -19.37 3.45
C ASP A 553 8.14 -19.49 4.69
N LEU A 554 6.87 -19.07 4.58
CA LEU A 554 5.85 -19.28 5.61
C LEU A 554 5.60 -20.77 5.90
N HIS A 555 5.50 -21.58 4.85
CA HIS A 555 5.23 -23.02 5.00
C HIS A 555 6.40 -23.73 5.69
N THR A 556 7.62 -23.39 5.28
CA THR A 556 8.85 -23.94 5.87
C THR A 556 8.96 -23.57 7.34
N ALA A 557 8.79 -22.29 7.69
CA ALA A 557 8.84 -21.82 9.08
C ALA A 557 7.74 -22.47 9.94
N SER A 558 6.52 -22.59 9.41
CA SER A 558 5.41 -23.22 10.13
C SER A 558 5.67 -24.69 10.43
N ARG A 559 6.15 -25.47 9.45
CA ARG A 559 6.45 -26.89 9.64
C ARG A 559 7.60 -27.11 10.61
N SER A 560 8.66 -26.29 10.50
CA SER A 560 9.80 -26.36 11.40
C SER A 560 9.39 -26.11 12.85
N ALA A 561 8.64 -25.03 13.10
CA ALA A 561 8.17 -24.68 14.45
C ALA A 561 7.24 -25.76 15.03
N VAL A 562 6.33 -26.32 14.24
CA VAL A 562 5.41 -27.38 14.70
C VAL A 562 6.15 -28.68 15.01
N SER A 563 7.07 -29.08 14.14
CA SER A 563 7.90 -30.27 14.35
C SER A 563 8.66 -30.19 15.69
N LYS A 564 9.23 -29.02 16.01
CA LYS A 564 9.90 -28.77 17.30
C LYS A 564 8.91 -28.74 18.47
N TYR A 565 7.75 -28.09 18.32
CA TYR A 565 6.77 -27.92 19.40
C TYR A 565 6.13 -29.24 19.83
N ASN A 566 5.96 -30.16 18.89
CA ASN A 566 5.27 -31.43 19.10
C ASN A 566 6.18 -32.52 19.69
N ILE A 567 7.49 -32.28 19.84
CA ILE A 567 8.41 -33.26 20.43
C ILE A 567 7.94 -33.61 21.85
N GLY A 568 7.63 -34.90 22.08
CA GLY A 568 7.22 -35.41 23.39
C GLY A 568 5.79 -35.07 23.81
N LYS A 569 4.98 -34.47 22.92
CA LYS A 569 3.57 -34.13 23.21
C LYS A 569 2.61 -35.23 22.76
N SER A 570 1.51 -35.36 23.51
CA SER A 570 0.38 -36.20 23.10
C SER A 570 -0.39 -35.57 21.94
N HIS A 571 -1.18 -36.37 21.22
CA HIS A 571 -2.00 -35.92 20.09
C HIS A 571 -3.05 -34.86 20.47
N GLU A 572 -3.55 -34.86 21.72
CA GLU A 572 -4.49 -33.84 22.20
C GLU A 572 -3.81 -32.49 22.50
N SER A 573 -2.50 -32.52 22.75
CA SER A 573 -1.68 -31.36 23.10
C SER A 573 -0.76 -30.88 21.96
N SER A 574 -0.79 -31.54 20.80
CA SER A 574 0.03 -31.20 19.64
C SER A 574 -0.57 -30.03 18.86
N CYS A 575 0.30 -29.20 18.27
CA CYS A 575 -0.09 -28.16 17.34
C CYS A 575 -0.06 -28.70 15.90
N ARG A 576 -0.87 -28.12 15.02
CA ARG A 576 -0.82 -28.37 13.58
C ARG A 576 -0.08 -27.25 12.87
N ALA A 577 0.48 -27.55 11.70
CA ALA A 577 1.00 -26.53 10.79
C ALA A 577 -0.15 -25.67 10.25
N ALA A 578 0.17 -24.43 9.91
CA ALA A 578 -0.77 -23.53 9.24
C ALA A 578 -1.04 -24.04 7.82
N LEU A 579 -2.31 -24.10 7.44
CA LEU A 579 -2.72 -24.37 6.06
C LEU A 579 -2.51 -23.12 5.23
N ILE A 580 -1.42 -23.13 4.47
CA ILE A 580 -1.01 -22.04 3.58
C ILE A 580 -1.38 -22.40 2.15
N ILE A 581 -2.11 -21.51 1.50
CA ILE A 581 -2.56 -21.69 0.12
C ILE A 581 -2.10 -20.51 -0.75
N ARG A 582 -1.45 -20.83 -1.86
CA ARG A 582 -1.15 -19.87 -2.92
C ARG A 582 -2.39 -19.72 -3.80
N GLY A 583 -3.10 -18.60 -3.63
CA GLY A 583 -4.30 -18.28 -4.40
C GLY A 583 -3.97 -17.84 -5.83
N PHE A 584 -4.67 -18.42 -6.80
CA PHE A 584 -4.55 -18.10 -8.22
C PHE A 584 -5.92 -18.17 -8.92
N GLN A 585 -5.96 -17.88 -10.23
CA GLN A 585 -7.18 -18.00 -11.02
C GLN A 585 -7.71 -19.43 -11.00
N LEU A 586 -8.97 -19.62 -10.64
CA LEU A 586 -9.56 -20.94 -10.39
C LEU A 586 -9.61 -21.79 -11.67
N GLN A 587 -9.85 -21.14 -12.81
CA GLN A 587 -9.84 -21.80 -14.11
C GLN A 587 -8.44 -22.35 -14.45
N VAL A 588 -7.38 -21.56 -14.19
CA VAL A 588 -6.00 -22.00 -14.41
C VAL A 588 -5.63 -23.16 -13.48
N GLU A 589 -6.07 -23.12 -12.22
CA GLU A 589 -5.92 -24.25 -11.29
C GLU A 589 -6.61 -25.51 -11.84
N CYS A 590 -7.85 -25.41 -12.33
CA CYS A 590 -8.59 -26.52 -12.90
C CYS A 590 -7.90 -27.10 -14.16
N ASP A 591 -7.38 -26.24 -15.03
CA ASP A 591 -6.67 -26.65 -16.24
C ASP A 591 -5.32 -27.31 -15.91
N ALA A 592 -4.57 -26.77 -14.95
CA ALA A 592 -3.36 -27.37 -14.42
C ALA A 592 -3.63 -28.74 -13.78
N PHE A 593 -4.73 -28.85 -13.03
CA PHE A 593 -5.16 -30.11 -12.43
C PHE A 593 -5.42 -31.19 -13.49
N LYS A 594 -6.17 -30.87 -14.54
CA LYS A 594 -6.40 -31.79 -15.67
C LYS A 594 -5.11 -32.15 -16.40
N CYS A 595 -4.20 -31.20 -16.59
CA CYS A 595 -2.91 -31.45 -17.20
C CYS A 595 -2.09 -32.45 -16.37
N LEU A 596 -2.04 -32.29 -15.05
CA LEU A 596 -1.35 -33.21 -14.13
C LEU A 596 -2.04 -34.57 -14.04
N LEU A 597 -3.37 -34.63 -14.18
CA LEU A 597 -4.09 -35.89 -14.31
C LEU A 597 -3.67 -36.65 -15.56
N GLN A 598 -3.30 -35.98 -16.64
CA GLN A 598 -2.80 -36.66 -17.84
C GLN A 598 -1.29 -36.95 -17.72
N HIS A 599 -0.54 -36.00 -17.18
CA HIS A 599 0.92 -36.00 -17.12
C HIS A 599 1.43 -35.62 -15.71
N PRO A 600 1.50 -36.58 -14.77
CA PRO A 600 1.75 -36.32 -13.35
C PRO A 600 3.10 -35.67 -13.03
N LEU A 601 4.08 -35.76 -13.93
CA LEU A 601 5.46 -35.30 -13.71
C LEU A 601 5.73 -33.89 -14.27
N VAL A 602 4.72 -33.22 -14.84
CA VAL A 602 4.90 -31.92 -15.52
C VAL A 602 5.11 -30.76 -14.52
N GLY A 603 4.64 -30.92 -13.28
CA GLY A 603 4.88 -29.96 -12.20
C GLY A 603 4.31 -28.56 -12.53
N ASP A 604 5.17 -27.53 -12.41
CA ASP A 604 4.79 -26.13 -12.65
C ASP A 604 4.36 -25.84 -14.09
N GLU A 605 4.81 -26.62 -15.08
CA GLU A 605 4.44 -26.40 -16.49
C GLU A 605 2.99 -26.82 -16.78
N ALA A 606 2.26 -27.36 -15.78
CA ALA A 606 0.91 -27.88 -15.96
C ALA A 606 -0.13 -26.81 -16.29
N ALA A 607 0.04 -25.59 -15.78
CA ALA A 607 -0.81 -24.46 -16.14
C ALA A 607 -0.71 -24.08 -17.63
N GLY A 608 0.36 -24.53 -18.30
CA GLY A 608 0.61 -24.23 -19.70
C GLY A 608 0.90 -22.75 -19.95
N ASP A 609 0.79 -22.40 -21.22
CA ASP A 609 0.85 -21.02 -21.66
C ASP A 609 -0.56 -20.42 -21.70
N ASP A 610 -0.65 -19.11 -21.58
CA ASP A 610 -1.85 -18.37 -21.93
C ASP A 610 -2.21 -18.52 -23.44
N GLU A 611 -3.29 -17.88 -23.86
CA GLU A 611 -3.76 -17.90 -25.26
C GLU A 611 -2.66 -17.47 -26.27
N TRP A 612 -1.65 -16.74 -25.79
CA TRP A 612 -0.55 -16.14 -26.53
C TRP A 612 0.75 -16.93 -26.55
N GLY A 613 0.81 -18.07 -25.87
CA GLY A 613 2.08 -18.79 -25.71
C GLY A 613 3.02 -18.10 -24.71
N VAL A 614 2.48 -17.26 -23.81
CA VAL A 614 3.22 -16.71 -22.67
C VAL A 614 2.98 -17.60 -21.48
N LYS A 615 4.08 -18.07 -20.90
CA LYS A 615 4.05 -18.89 -19.72
C LYS A 615 3.37 -18.16 -18.57
N LEU A 616 2.41 -18.81 -17.94
CA LEU A 616 1.79 -18.30 -16.73
C LEU A 616 2.76 -18.45 -15.55
N ASP A 617 2.86 -17.43 -14.70
CA ASP A 617 3.68 -17.46 -13.47
C ASP A 617 3.04 -18.31 -12.35
N TRP A 618 2.34 -19.37 -12.72
CA TRP A 618 1.71 -20.32 -11.81
C TRP A 618 2.75 -21.32 -11.28
N LYS A 619 2.53 -21.80 -10.05
CA LYS A 619 3.42 -22.75 -9.36
C LYS A 619 2.62 -23.84 -8.67
N LEU A 620 2.99 -25.10 -8.86
CA LEU A 620 2.25 -26.22 -8.26
C LEU A 620 2.33 -26.16 -6.74
N HIS A 621 3.50 -25.93 -6.16
CA HIS A 621 3.68 -25.94 -4.70
C HIS A 621 2.69 -25.01 -3.98
N LEU A 622 1.96 -25.56 -3.00
CA LEU A 622 0.94 -24.89 -2.16
C LEU A 622 -0.27 -24.29 -2.92
N SER A 623 -0.41 -24.57 -4.22
CA SER A 623 -1.62 -24.21 -4.97
C SER A 623 -2.85 -24.98 -4.51
N ALA A 624 -4.04 -24.55 -4.91
CA ALA A 624 -5.26 -25.32 -4.67
C ALA A 624 -5.20 -26.70 -5.35
N THR A 625 -4.60 -26.77 -6.54
CA THR A 625 -4.30 -28.00 -7.27
C THR A 625 -3.42 -28.96 -6.46
N PHE A 626 -2.35 -28.45 -5.84
CA PHE A 626 -1.46 -29.25 -5.01
C PHE A 626 -2.20 -29.88 -3.83
N TRP A 627 -2.94 -29.07 -3.07
CA TRP A 627 -3.67 -29.58 -1.91
C TRP A 627 -4.78 -30.56 -2.30
N LEU A 628 -5.46 -30.34 -3.44
CA LEU A 628 -6.45 -31.27 -3.95
C LEU A 628 -5.83 -32.61 -4.34
N PHE A 629 -4.71 -32.63 -5.08
CA PHE A 629 -4.00 -33.87 -5.40
C PHE A 629 -3.51 -34.62 -4.16
N THR A 630 -3.00 -33.88 -3.17
CA THR A 630 -2.56 -34.47 -1.90
C THR A 630 -3.74 -35.10 -1.14
N CYS A 631 -4.92 -34.46 -1.11
CA CYS A 631 -6.13 -35.04 -0.51
C CYS A 631 -6.65 -36.26 -1.28
N LEU A 632 -6.55 -36.26 -2.62
CA LEU A 632 -6.93 -37.38 -3.47
C LEU A 632 -5.93 -38.56 -3.42
N GLY A 633 -4.83 -38.45 -2.66
CA GLY A 633 -3.87 -39.55 -2.48
C GLY A 633 -2.99 -39.78 -3.70
N SER A 634 -2.51 -38.70 -4.33
CA SER A 634 -1.55 -38.79 -5.43
C SER A 634 -0.22 -39.37 -4.98
N GLU A 635 0.33 -40.33 -5.75
CA GLU A 635 1.67 -40.87 -5.51
C GLU A 635 2.79 -39.94 -6.01
N SER A 636 2.45 -38.94 -6.83
CA SER A 636 3.41 -37.99 -7.40
C SER A 636 3.73 -36.80 -6.47
N LEU A 637 2.96 -36.63 -5.39
CA LEU A 637 3.14 -35.60 -4.39
C LEU A 637 3.38 -36.22 -3.01
N PRO A 638 4.00 -35.48 -2.07
CA PRO A 638 4.08 -35.93 -0.68
C PRO A 638 2.67 -36.19 -0.11
N PRO A 639 2.46 -37.29 0.64
CA PRO A 639 1.19 -37.55 1.30
C PRO A 639 0.92 -36.52 2.41
N LEU A 640 -0.36 -36.39 2.82
CA LEU A 640 -0.73 -35.58 3.98
C LEU A 640 0.07 -36.02 5.21
N HIS A 641 0.75 -35.07 5.83
CA HIS A 641 1.45 -35.28 7.07
C HIS A 641 0.46 -35.29 8.25
N LYS A 642 0.81 -36.02 9.32
CA LYS A 642 0.00 -36.08 10.55
C LYS A 642 -0.24 -34.71 11.21
N GLU A 643 0.63 -33.74 10.92
CA GLU A 643 0.59 -32.39 11.47
C GLU A 643 -0.09 -31.37 10.53
N ASP A 644 -0.52 -31.81 9.35
CA ASP A 644 -1.33 -30.98 8.46
C ASP A 644 -2.73 -30.80 9.03
N ALA A 645 -3.48 -29.82 8.51
CA ALA A 645 -4.76 -29.45 9.09
C ALA A 645 -5.78 -30.61 9.10
N ASN A 646 -6.41 -30.87 10.25
CA ASN A 646 -7.42 -31.93 10.43
C ASN A 646 -8.55 -31.86 9.38
N ILE A 647 -8.87 -30.65 8.90
CA ILE A 647 -9.88 -30.47 7.86
C ILE A 647 -9.47 -31.11 6.53
N LEU A 648 -8.18 -31.18 6.20
CA LEU A 648 -7.67 -31.86 5.01
C LEU A 648 -7.77 -33.38 5.15
N HIS A 649 -7.48 -33.92 6.34
CA HIS A 649 -7.68 -35.34 6.62
C HIS A 649 -9.16 -35.72 6.54
N TYR A 650 -10.04 -34.91 7.12
CA TYR A 650 -11.49 -35.07 6.96
C TYR A 650 -11.92 -34.96 5.49
N PHE A 651 -11.36 -34.01 4.74
CA PHE A 651 -11.65 -33.84 3.32
C PHE A 651 -11.22 -35.05 2.50
N GLN A 652 -10.03 -35.61 2.76
CA GLN A 652 -9.56 -36.86 2.16
C GLN A 652 -10.51 -38.03 2.48
N ASP A 653 -10.97 -38.18 3.72
CA ASP A 653 -11.93 -39.22 4.11
C ASP A 653 -13.28 -39.08 3.39
N VAL A 654 -13.77 -37.83 3.22
CA VAL A 654 -15.00 -37.54 2.49
C VAL A 654 -14.87 -37.89 1.02
N LEU A 655 -13.74 -37.52 0.39
CA LEU A 655 -13.45 -37.86 -1.00
C LEU A 655 -13.39 -39.38 -1.18
N ALA A 656 -12.71 -40.10 -0.29
CA ALA A 656 -12.55 -41.56 -0.36
C ALA A 656 -13.88 -42.33 -0.24
N LYS A 657 -14.89 -41.77 0.43
CA LYS A 657 -16.22 -42.38 0.62
C LYS A 657 -17.23 -41.99 -0.46
N SER A 658 -16.86 -41.10 -1.37
CA SER A 658 -17.76 -40.58 -2.40
C SER A 658 -17.69 -41.41 -3.68
N ASP A 659 -18.80 -42.03 -4.06
CA ASP A 659 -18.91 -42.78 -5.31
C ASP A 659 -18.65 -41.90 -6.54
N ILE A 660 -18.96 -40.59 -6.45
CA ILE A 660 -18.74 -39.61 -7.52
C ILE A 660 -17.25 -39.45 -7.85
N PHE A 661 -16.37 -39.57 -6.84
CA PHE A 661 -14.94 -39.35 -6.98
C PHE A 661 -14.13 -40.64 -7.09
N ALA A 662 -14.76 -41.82 -7.02
CA ALA A 662 -14.09 -43.12 -7.02
C ALA A 662 -13.14 -43.31 -8.22
N ARG A 663 -13.61 -43.01 -9.44
CA ARG A 663 -12.78 -43.10 -10.66
C ARG A 663 -11.66 -42.07 -10.69
N LEU A 664 -11.90 -40.86 -10.17
CA LEU A 664 -10.87 -39.83 -10.07
C LEU A 664 -9.76 -40.25 -9.10
N LEU A 665 -10.13 -40.82 -7.95
CA LEU A 665 -9.19 -41.38 -6.97
C LEU A 665 -8.35 -42.50 -7.59
N GLU A 666 -8.97 -43.43 -8.32
CA GLU A 666 -8.24 -44.48 -9.03
C GLU A 666 -7.25 -43.91 -10.05
N ARG A 667 -7.62 -42.85 -10.77
CA ARG A 667 -6.70 -42.19 -11.72
C ARG A 667 -5.55 -41.51 -11.00
N VAL A 668 -5.83 -40.76 -9.93
CA VAL A 668 -4.84 -39.98 -9.18
C VAL A 668 -3.83 -40.88 -8.45
N SER A 669 -4.29 -42.01 -7.89
CA SER A 669 -3.43 -43.03 -7.28
C SER A 669 -2.80 -43.98 -8.32
N SER A 670 -2.81 -43.64 -9.61
CA SER A 670 -2.22 -44.43 -10.70
C SER A 670 -2.74 -45.88 -10.84
N LYS A 671 -3.93 -46.18 -10.31
CA LYS A 671 -4.56 -47.52 -10.42
C LYS A 671 -5.15 -47.77 -11.81
N ILE A 672 -5.67 -46.73 -12.45
CA ILE A 672 -6.13 -46.76 -13.84
C ILE A 672 -5.32 -45.79 -14.71
N PRO A 673 -5.05 -46.13 -15.99
CA PRO A 673 -4.39 -45.24 -16.92
C PRO A 673 -5.31 -44.09 -17.37
N TRP A 674 -4.72 -43.06 -17.98
CA TRP A 674 -5.46 -41.90 -18.48
C TRP A 674 -6.53 -42.28 -19.50
N GLU A 675 -6.22 -43.19 -20.41
CA GLU A 675 -7.12 -43.64 -21.47
C GLU A 675 -8.38 -44.31 -20.91
N GLU A 676 -8.23 -45.07 -19.83
CA GLU A 676 -9.34 -45.71 -19.13
C GLU A 676 -10.18 -44.71 -18.34
N TYR A 677 -9.53 -43.70 -17.73
CA TYR A 677 -10.22 -42.64 -17.02
C TYR A 677 -11.15 -41.84 -17.94
N VAL A 678 -10.63 -41.35 -19.07
CA VAL A 678 -11.41 -40.54 -20.03
C VAL A 678 -12.45 -41.33 -20.83
N ALA A 679 -12.34 -42.66 -20.88
CA ALA A 679 -13.32 -43.51 -21.53
C ALA A 679 -14.61 -43.69 -20.71
N GLY A 680 -14.60 -43.36 -19.42
CA GLY A 680 -15.77 -43.40 -18.54
C GLY A 680 -16.28 -42.02 -18.16
N GLU A 681 -17.13 -41.97 -17.13
CA GLU A 681 -17.65 -40.72 -16.58
C GLU A 681 -16.53 -39.97 -15.83
N THR A 682 -16.27 -38.73 -16.25
CA THR A 682 -15.26 -37.85 -15.66
C THR A 682 -15.91 -36.78 -14.79
N VAL A 683 -15.19 -36.32 -13.77
CA VAL A 683 -15.66 -35.23 -12.92
C VAL A 683 -15.69 -33.93 -13.73
N SER A 684 -16.75 -33.15 -13.60
CA SER A 684 -16.91 -31.87 -14.28
C SER A 684 -15.90 -30.82 -13.78
N ASP A 685 -15.51 -29.88 -14.63
CA ASP A 685 -14.65 -28.75 -14.25
C ASP A 685 -15.28 -27.95 -13.08
N THR A 686 -16.60 -27.78 -13.09
CA THR A 686 -17.33 -27.08 -12.03
C THR A 686 -17.17 -27.77 -10.67
N GLU A 687 -17.18 -29.10 -10.65
CA GLU A 687 -17.03 -29.86 -9.41
C GLU A 687 -15.59 -29.82 -8.90
N ILE A 688 -14.60 -29.89 -9.80
CA ILE A 688 -13.18 -29.73 -9.44
C ILE A 688 -12.93 -28.34 -8.84
N MET A 689 -13.44 -27.30 -9.49
CA MET A 689 -13.32 -25.92 -9.02
C MET A 689 -13.99 -25.71 -7.65
N LYS A 690 -15.16 -26.30 -7.40
CA LYS A 690 -15.80 -26.29 -6.07
C LYS A 690 -14.95 -26.97 -4.99
N LEU A 691 -14.31 -28.09 -5.30
CA LEU A 691 -13.39 -28.76 -4.37
C LEU A 691 -12.21 -27.84 -4.00
N MET A 692 -11.64 -27.15 -4.99
CA MET A 692 -10.57 -26.18 -4.79
C MET A 692 -11.03 -24.98 -3.94
N GLU A 693 -12.21 -24.42 -4.21
CA GLU A 693 -12.79 -23.33 -3.40
C GLU A 693 -12.97 -23.75 -1.95
N MET A 694 -13.49 -24.95 -1.68
CA MET A 694 -13.64 -25.46 -0.30
C MET A 694 -12.31 -25.54 0.44
N ILE A 695 -11.23 -25.94 -0.24
CA ILE A 695 -9.88 -25.97 0.34
C ILE A 695 -9.39 -24.53 0.63
N ILE A 696 -9.64 -23.58 -0.27
CA ILE A 696 -9.30 -22.15 -0.07
C ILE A 696 -10.09 -21.55 1.10
N GLU A 697 -11.38 -21.86 1.23
CA GLU A 697 -12.25 -21.32 2.28
C GLU A 697 -11.79 -21.69 3.71
N VAL A 698 -11.10 -22.82 3.88
CA VAL A 698 -10.61 -23.31 5.18
C VAL A 698 -9.14 -22.99 5.44
N ALA A 699 -8.48 -22.25 4.54
CA ALA A 699 -7.08 -21.85 4.70
C ALA A 699 -6.88 -20.94 5.92
N ASP A 700 -5.75 -21.12 6.59
CA ASP A 700 -5.29 -20.21 7.64
C ASP A 700 -4.65 -18.96 7.03
N ILE A 701 -3.87 -19.16 5.97
CA ILE A 701 -3.16 -18.10 5.26
C ILE A 701 -3.36 -18.27 3.77
N VAL A 702 -3.88 -17.23 3.11
CA VAL A 702 -3.98 -17.17 1.65
C VAL A 702 -2.95 -16.18 1.12
N CYS A 703 -2.03 -16.68 0.30
CA CYS A 703 -0.98 -15.91 -0.36
C CYS A 703 -1.38 -15.61 -1.80
N THR A 704 -1.57 -14.35 -2.18
CA THR A 704 -1.91 -13.98 -3.57
C THR A 704 -1.51 -12.55 -3.90
N THR A 705 -1.57 -12.13 -5.17
CA THR A 705 -1.25 -10.76 -5.56
C THR A 705 -2.44 -9.82 -5.29
N PRO A 706 -2.21 -8.50 -5.12
CA PRO A 706 -3.29 -7.53 -4.92
C PRO A 706 -4.33 -7.54 -6.06
N SER A 707 -3.90 -7.88 -7.27
CA SER A 707 -4.79 -8.00 -8.42
C SER A 707 -5.74 -9.17 -8.30
N LEU A 708 -5.22 -10.37 -8.09
CA LEU A 708 -6.03 -11.58 -7.98
C LEU A 708 -6.96 -11.53 -6.76
N ALA A 709 -6.51 -10.93 -5.65
CA ALA A 709 -7.33 -10.66 -4.47
C ALA A 709 -8.55 -9.75 -4.70
N HIS A 710 -8.68 -9.16 -5.89
CA HIS A 710 -9.81 -8.32 -6.27
C HIS A 710 -10.55 -8.84 -7.51
N THR A 711 -9.84 -9.46 -8.46
CA THR A 711 -10.46 -9.96 -9.71
C THR A 711 -11.08 -11.35 -9.55
N GLU A 712 -10.52 -12.20 -8.68
CA GLU A 712 -11.04 -13.55 -8.45
C GLU A 712 -12.07 -13.54 -7.32
N ASP A 713 -13.31 -13.94 -7.61
CA ASP A 713 -14.41 -13.88 -6.65
C ASP A 713 -14.13 -14.68 -5.36
N HIS A 714 -13.55 -15.87 -5.47
CA HIS A 714 -13.21 -16.70 -4.32
C HIS A 714 -12.14 -16.06 -3.42
N LEU A 715 -11.12 -15.40 -4.00
CA LEU A 715 -10.09 -14.68 -3.24
C LEU A 715 -10.62 -13.36 -2.68
N LYS A 716 -11.46 -12.66 -3.43
CA LYS A 716 -12.11 -11.42 -2.97
C LYS A 716 -13.05 -11.71 -1.80
N LYS A 717 -13.86 -12.77 -1.89
CA LYS A 717 -14.73 -13.25 -0.80
C LYS A 717 -13.90 -13.62 0.42
N TRP A 718 -12.84 -14.42 0.26
CA TRP A 718 -11.96 -14.79 1.37
C TRP A 718 -11.30 -13.55 2.00
N LYS A 719 -10.80 -12.63 1.19
CA LYS A 719 -10.24 -11.36 1.66
C LYS A 719 -11.28 -10.63 2.51
N VAL A 720 -12.48 -10.36 2.00
CA VAL A 720 -13.50 -9.54 2.67
C VAL A 720 -14.07 -10.22 3.91
N GLU A 721 -14.35 -11.52 3.83
CA GLU A 721 -15.09 -12.25 4.86
C GLU A 721 -14.18 -12.91 5.90
N ARG A 722 -13.03 -13.45 5.48
CA ARG A 722 -12.18 -14.30 6.31
C ARG A 722 -10.95 -13.62 6.84
N ALA A 723 -10.27 -12.76 6.09
CA ALA A 723 -8.99 -12.21 6.56
C ALA A 723 -9.15 -11.36 7.84
N ARG A 724 -8.22 -11.52 8.78
CA ARG A 724 -8.14 -10.80 10.06
C ARG A 724 -6.79 -10.13 10.31
N GLY A 725 -5.76 -10.50 9.56
CA GLY A 725 -4.48 -9.81 9.48
C GLY A 725 -3.98 -9.73 8.04
N ILE A 726 -3.07 -8.81 7.77
CA ILE A 726 -2.46 -8.56 6.46
C ILE A 726 -0.94 -8.67 6.59
N ALA A 727 -0.30 -9.39 5.67
CA ALA A 727 1.15 -9.48 5.60
C ALA A 727 1.62 -9.19 4.18
N ILE A 728 2.50 -8.21 4.02
CA ILE A 728 3.02 -7.80 2.72
C ILE A 728 4.52 -7.99 2.68
N ASP A 729 4.97 -8.91 1.84
CA ASP A 729 6.39 -9.06 1.52
C ASP A 729 6.76 -8.21 0.30
N GLU A 730 8.05 -7.87 0.18
CA GLU A 730 8.60 -6.98 -0.85
C GLU A 730 7.77 -5.68 -1.04
N ALA A 731 7.30 -5.09 0.06
CA ALA A 731 6.48 -3.88 0.08
C ALA A 731 7.20 -2.66 -0.52
N GLY A 732 8.54 -2.71 -0.64
CA GLY A 732 9.36 -1.76 -1.39
C GLY A 732 9.11 -1.76 -2.90
N GLY A 733 8.63 -2.88 -3.47
CA GLY A 733 8.21 -3.00 -4.86
C GLY A 733 6.71 -2.78 -5.09
N MET A 734 5.95 -2.45 -4.04
CA MET A 734 4.49 -2.32 -4.10
C MET A 734 4.04 -0.86 -4.12
N SER A 735 3.11 -0.53 -5.02
CA SER A 735 2.48 0.78 -5.06
C SER A 735 1.54 0.98 -3.86
N ARG A 736 1.31 2.24 -3.46
CA ARG A 736 0.34 2.56 -2.39
C ARG A 736 -1.09 2.11 -2.75
N GLY A 737 -1.50 2.25 -4.01
CA GLY A 737 -2.82 1.79 -4.47
C GLY A 737 -2.99 0.26 -4.36
N ASP A 738 -1.93 -0.50 -4.61
CA ASP A 738 -1.94 -1.95 -4.40
C ASP A 738 -2.06 -2.32 -2.92
N LEU A 739 -1.27 -1.68 -2.05
CA LEU A 739 -1.38 -1.87 -0.60
C LEU A 739 -2.80 -1.58 -0.11
N TYR A 740 -3.41 -0.49 -0.58
CA TYR A 740 -4.76 -0.11 -0.17
C TYR A 740 -5.79 -1.14 -0.62
N SER A 741 -5.63 -1.70 -1.82
CA SER A 741 -6.55 -2.70 -2.39
C SER A 741 -6.53 -4.04 -1.64
N ILE A 742 -5.43 -4.37 -0.96
CA ILE A 742 -5.29 -5.58 -0.15
C ILE A 742 -5.63 -5.34 1.32
N TRP A 743 -5.19 -4.23 1.91
CA TRP A 743 -5.42 -3.90 3.32
C TRP A 743 -6.89 -3.54 3.58
N GLY A 744 -7.51 -2.79 2.67
CA GLY A 744 -8.84 -2.24 2.83
C GLY A 744 -8.84 -1.02 3.76
N ASN A 745 -10.02 -0.55 4.20
CA ASN A 745 -10.14 0.72 4.94
C ASN A 745 -10.45 0.56 6.44
N THR A 746 -10.54 -0.66 6.96
CA THR A 746 -10.98 -0.93 8.35
C THR A 746 -9.85 -1.17 9.37
N LEU A 747 -8.58 -0.92 9.00
CA LEU A 747 -7.38 -1.03 9.86
C LEU A 747 -7.21 -2.40 10.53
N LEU A 748 -7.09 -3.45 9.72
CA LEU A 748 -6.63 -4.75 10.23
C LEU A 748 -5.15 -4.66 10.65
N PRO A 749 -4.71 -5.48 11.64
CA PRO A 749 -3.29 -5.71 11.89
C PRO A 749 -2.54 -5.98 10.58
N CYS A 750 -1.42 -5.31 10.39
CA CYS A 750 -0.71 -5.30 9.11
C CYS A 750 0.79 -5.24 9.32
N PHE A 751 1.51 -6.18 8.71
CA PHE A 751 2.96 -6.16 8.67
C PHE A 751 3.46 -5.96 7.23
N LEU A 752 4.44 -5.07 7.07
CA LEU A 752 5.11 -4.82 5.80
C LEU A 752 6.59 -5.21 5.93
N ALA A 753 7.13 -5.91 4.94
CA ALA A 753 8.55 -6.22 4.83
C ALA A 753 9.13 -5.77 3.50
N GLY A 754 10.43 -5.47 3.48
CA GLY A 754 11.19 -5.21 2.28
C GLY A 754 12.61 -4.75 2.61
N ASP A 755 13.28 -4.13 1.64
CA ASP A 755 14.65 -3.66 1.83
C ASP A 755 14.69 -2.20 2.34
N GLU A 756 15.76 -1.85 3.04
CA GLU A 756 16.04 -0.46 3.44
C GLU A 756 16.45 0.43 2.26
N GLU A 757 16.98 -0.19 1.20
CA GLU A 757 17.34 0.50 -0.04
C GLU A 757 16.11 0.66 -0.94
N PHE A 758 15.42 1.80 -0.79
CA PHE A 758 14.25 2.10 -1.59
C PHE A 758 14.60 2.36 -3.06
N VAL A 759 14.24 1.41 -3.92
CA VAL A 759 14.26 1.56 -5.38
C VAL A 759 12.95 2.24 -5.82
N PRO A 760 13.01 3.39 -6.51
CA PRO A 760 11.79 4.03 -6.97
C PRO A 760 11.03 3.16 -7.98
N LEU A 761 9.70 3.09 -7.84
CA LEU A 761 8.85 2.33 -8.75
C LEU A 761 8.94 2.84 -10.20
N GLU A 762 8.72 1.94 -11.14
CA GLU A 762 8.64 2.28 -12.56
C GLU A 762 7.31 2.99 -12.86
N VAL A 763 7.40 4.15 -13.51
CA VAL A 763 6.25 5.00 -13.87
C VAL A 763 6.42 5.38 -15.34
N LYS A 764 5.54 4.88 -16.20
CA LYS A 764 5.68 4.97 -17.67
C LYS A 764 5.78 6.41 -18.15
N SER A 765 4.96 7.27 -17.58
CA SER A 765 4.83 8.70 -17.90
C SER A 765 5.89 9.60 -17.24
N TYR A 766 6.84 9.04 -16.48
CA TYR A 766 7.69 9.83 -15.58
C TYR A 766 8.63 10.81 -16.27
N HIS A 767 8.98 10.63 -17.54
CA HIS A 767 9.78 11.61 -18.28
C HIS A 767 8.97 12.36 -19.34
N ASP A 768 7.68 12.05 -19.47
CA ASP A 768 6.88 12.51 -20.59
C ASP A 768 6.35 13.92 -20.40
N LYS A 769 6.44 14.67 -21.50
CA LYS A 769 5.94 16.04 -21.62
C LYS A 769 5.02 16.20 -22.83
N ASP A 770 4.14 17.19 -22.75
CA ASP A 770 3.37 17.65 -23.91
C ASP A 770 4.22 18.58 -24.80
N ALA A 771 3.66 19.00 -25.93
CA ALA A 771 4.34 19.90 -26.88
C ALA A 771 4.65 21.28 -26.28
N GLN A 772 3.97 21.67 -25.21
CA GLN A 772 4.14 22.92 -24.48
C GLN A 772 5.15 22.78 -23.31
N GLY A 773 5.70 21.58 -23.10
CA GLY A 773 6.68 21.29 -22.07
C GLY A 773 6.09 21.01 -20.68
N ASN A 774 4.77 20.89 -20.56
CA ASN A 774 4.11 20.48 -19.32
C ASN A 774 4.30 18.98 -19.11
N PHE A 775 4.41 18.55 -17.86
CA PHE A 775 4.51 17.13 -17.55
C PHE A 775 3.17 16.44 -17.72
N ARG A 776 3.17 15.25 -18.34
CA ARG A 776 1.95 14.44 -18.51
C ARG A 776 1.46 13.86 -17.18
N ASN A 777 2.41 13.43 -16.34
CA ASN A 777 2.13 13.04 -14.97
C ASN A 777 2.77 14.05 -14.00
N ARG A 778 1.91 14.90 -13.45
CA ARG A 778 2.28 15.95 -12.49
C ARG A 778 2.56 15.37 -11.10
N PHE A 779 2.09 14.15 -10.83
CA PHE A 779 2.27 13.39 -9.60
C PHE A 779 3.33 12.27 -9.75
N GLY A 780 4.15 12.32 -10.80
CA GLY A 780 5.14 11.27 -11.07
C GLY A 780 6.14 11.06 -9.92
N ASN A 781 6.41 12.08 -9.10
CA ASN A 781 7.24 11.93 -7.90
C ASN A 781 6.54 11.17 -6.76
N ASP A 782 5.20 11.18 -6.74
CA ASP A 782 4.40 10.41 -5.78
C ASP A 782 4.14 8.99 -6.29
N ALA A 783 3.90 8.81 -7.59
CA ALA A 783 3.73 7.49 -8.21
C ALA A 783 4.95 6.58 -8.02
N ARG A 784 6.16 7.16 -7.93
CA ARG A 784 7.41 6.42 -7.76
C ARG A 784 7.70 5.95 -6.34
N LYS A 785 6.96 6.43 -5.34
CA LYS A 785 7.16 6.02 -3.95
C LYS A 785 6.43 4.72 -3.68
N SER A 786 7.15 3.76 -3.13
CA SER A 786 6.54 2.53 -2.64
C SER A 786 5.72 2.76 -1.38
N ALA A 787 4.87 1.80 -1.06
CA ALA A 787 4.11 1.83 0.18
C ALA A 787 5.01 1.77 1.42
N LEU A 788 6.07 0.96 1.36
CA LEU A 788 7.07 0.84 2.42
C LEU A 788 7.82 2.16 2.65
N GLU A 789 8.38 2.74 1.59
CA GLU A 789 9.15 3.99 1.67
C GLU A 789 8.33 5.12 2.31
N PHE A 790 7.06 5.26 1.90
CA PHE A 790 6.17 6.27 2.45
C PHE A 790 5.90 6.06 3.94
N LEU A 791 5.57 4.83 4.37
CA LEU A 791 5.23 4.53 5.76
C LEU A 791 6.45 4.62 6.69
N VAL A 792 7.64 4.23 6.23
CA VAL A 792 8.89 4.44 6.98
C VAL A 792 9.16 5.94 7.17
N ALA A 793 8.95 6.75 6.12
CA ALA A 793 9.16 8.20 6.16
C ALA A 793 8.22 8.95 7.14
N THR A 794 7.09 8.36 7.54
CA THR A 794 6.20 8.94 8.56
C THR A 794 6.80 8.96 9.97
N GLY A 795 7.91 8.25 10.19
CA GLY A 795 8.57 8.12 11.48
C GLY A 795 8.05 6.95 12.32
N TRP A 796 7.34 5.99 11.71
CA TRP A 796 6.95 4.75 12.39
C TRP A 796 8.20 3.91 12.76
N PRO A 797 8.23 3.21 13.91
CA PRO A 797 9.36 2.36 14.28
C PRO A 797 9.50 1.15 13.36
N VAL A 798 10.69 0.99 12.77
CA VAL A 798 11.05 -0.08 11.84
C VAL A 798 11.93 -1.11 12.52
N TYR A 799 11.57 -2.39 12.43
CA TYR A 799 12.43 -3.49 12.87
C TYR A 799 13.45 -3.81 11.77
N CYS A 800 14.72 -3.49 12.01
CA CYS A 800 15.82 -3.87 11.15
C CYS A 800 16.29 -5.28 11.52
N VAL A 801 16.32 -6.21 10.57
CA VAL A 801 16.84 -7.57 10.78
C VAL A 801 18.34 -7.51 11.07
N ARG A 802 18.81 -8.28 12.06
CA ARG A 802 20.16 -8.13 12.61
C ARG A 802 21.17 -9.13 12.08
N GLY A 803 20.71 -10.30 11.64
CA GLY A 803 21.57 -11.37 11.10
C GLY A 803 22.34 -12.06 12.20
#